data_AF-R0IQZ4-F1
#
_entry.id   AF-R0IQZ4-F1
#
_cell.length_a   1.000
_cell.length_b   1.000
_cell.length_c   1.000
_cell.angle_alpha   90.00
_cell.angle_beta   90.00
_cell.angle_gamma   90.00
#
_symmetry.space_group_name_H-M   'P 1'
#
loop_
_entity.id
_entity.type
_entity.pdbx_description
1 polymer ?
#
loop_
_entity_poly.entity_id
_entity_poly.type
_entity_poly.pdbx_seq_one_letter_code
_entity_poly.pdbx_strand_id
1 'polypeptide(L)'
;MPPTPWITFETSPSGNIVTCHEPPPSGSSLQETQASAIEDYSRPSFVTFVGRRSKAILLDKLLRAELAVPVHREVYLWSLPRQRGCAPLVVIDSGMQNSLSQHPSPTIAAAATPATSWSLPEVGNFNATLCGKVFFPFSSVICCFVSNIGGPRAVAKWLADLADAVAVRDLPTLPRILLVVETKSDTFDERIAANKATAHLKQALRTDCIPEHKSSLQNIREIEVLGLQSYKSTLLRARALKRRLLAMSEASMIERASDCTQFSYAHFHVLTRQALSQMSTDITAPFKFAGASRLKFVSAILDEFCRIFNTYQNSRVSASEIHRQTLRTNHPHLVDLKKKVLVCGHALCDPCIRIFGARSRSERNTFELKECVLCGVNYQSSKFHFVPPTAGIRMLSVDGGGVRGVIPLVVLQHLDRTLAPLGCAIKDHFDFVCGTSAGGLVVIGMFLLQWGATESIRRFEQVAEKTFGKRKDIISRALQLLNAYVEDGQYSLAAIQEAFRKTFNSPLQMFNPLRNDTKVAVTTAAVHDALPWLFTNYNGGKRPNDVGYDVVRAEKAQNDITVSDAACCTSAAPWFFKPQTVRSLGIYQDGGLQHNNPASIAQWESRFLWPDKDNPDFAISLGTRTSAGPANLGFTNSRFYVRLFKSFMRNLDDPSIRTRYHRLNVRFTGPEPSLDDALQIPDLKAIAQRKIEEDKHTITLVTDAILASMFYFELDAVPTVDGNSYLCFGHIYCRLDLPAEGLRYLYNQLVSTSSWFLIQGNPVVCVQSVPRGLPPFQRSVTFHTESMDEVVTFSIRGITSKTRLISGFPTTLTRLVNDQGLVKPFGTLDHAVSEKPLPAIPAKRPSSPQSSQLVHHSKRLRVKTGFF
;
A
#
# COMPACT_ATOMS: atom_id res chain seq x y z
N MET A 1 15.20 -12.43 -43.69
CA MET A 1 14.83 -11.34 -44.64
C MET A 1 15.69 -10.12 -44.34
N PRO A 2 15.90 -9.19 -45.28
CA PRO A 2 16.46 -7.88 -44.95
C PRO A 2 15.55 -7.14 -43.95
N PRO A 3 16.10 -6.26 -43.10
CA PRO A 3 15.31 -5.50 -42.13
C PRO A 3 14.42 -4.45 -42.84
N THR A 4 13.13 -4.44 -42.52
CA THR A 4 12.16 -3.43 -42.97
C THR A 4 12.19 -2.18 -42.06
N PRO A 5 12.19 -0.96 -42.60
CA PRO A 5 12.13 0.25 -41.77
C PRO A 5 10.79 0.35 -41.05
N TRP A 6 10.79 0.82 -39.79
CA TRP A 6 9.56 1.11 -39.04
C TRP A 6 8.95 2.44 -39.48
N ILE A 7 9.79 3.46 -39.70
CA ILE A 7 9.38 4.75 -40.28
C ILE A 7 10.36 5.10 -41.41
N THR A 8 9.84 5.45 -42.59
CA THR A 8 10.60 6.05 -43.70
C THR A 8 10.22 7.52 -43.85
N PHE A 9 11.16 8.37 -44.26
CA PHE A 9 10.86 9.78 -44.57
C PHE A 9 11.48 10.25 -45.89
N GLU A 10 10.66 10.83 -46.76
CA GLU A 10 11.06 11.37 -48.04
C GLU A 10 10.98 12.90 -48.01
N THR A 11 12.11 13.57 -48.25
CA THR A 11 12.14 15.02 -48.46
C THR A 11 12.16 15.31 -49.95
N SER A 12 11.19 16.09 -50.43
CA SER A 12 11.00 16.46 -51.84
C SER A 12 10.71 17.97 -51.96
N PRO A 13 10.95 18.60 -53.13
CA PRO A 13 10.54 20.00 -53.36
C PRO A 13 9.02 20.23 -53.24
N SER A 14 8.22 19.17 -53.33
CA SER A 14 6.77 19.16 -53.17
C SER A 14 6.30 18.94 -51.71
N GLY A 15 7.21 18.77 -50.75
CA GLY A 15 6.91 18.56 -49.33
C GLY A 15 7.64 17.35 -48.72
N ASN A 16 7.50 17.19 -47.41
CA ASN A 16 8.05 16.06 -46.66
C ASN A 16 6.97 15.00 -46.45
N ILE A 17 7.24 13.73 -46.77
CA ILE A 17 6.33 12.61 -46.50
C ILE A 17 6.95 11.71 -45.44
N VAL A 18 6.18 11.34 -44.43
CA VAL A 18 6.57 10.36 -43.40
C VAL A 18 5.62 9.17 -43.46
N THR A 19 6.16 7.97 -43.60
CA THR A 19 5.40 6.73 -43.67
C THR A 19 5.78 5.82 -42.52
N CYS A 20 4.79 5.40 -41.72
CA CYS A 20 4.94 4.38 -40.69
C CYS A 20 4.44 3.03 -41.21
N HIS A 21 5.28 2.00 -41.15
CA HIS A 21 5.01 0.67 -41.68
C HIS A 21 4.57 -0.29 -40.57
N GLU A 22 3.54 -1.09 -40.84
CA GLU A 22 3.02 -2.08 -39.89
C GLU A 22 3.84 -3.38 -39.95
N PRO A 23 4.10 -4.03 -38.79
CA PRO A 23 4.79 -5.31 -38.76
C PRO A 23 3.93 -6.41 -39.41
N PRO A 24 4.54 -7.40 -40.09
CA PRO A 24 3.80 -8.46 -40.76
C PRO A 24 3.00 -9.32 -39.76
N PRO A 25 1.82 -9.86 -40.14
CA PRO A 25 0.92 -10.57 -39.23
C PRO A 25 1.46 -11.91 -38.71
N SER A 26 2.60 -12.40 -39.22
CA SER A 26 3.20 -13.68 -38.86
C SER A 26 4.57 -13.52 -38.18
N GLY A 27 4.55 -13.06 -36.92
CA GLY A 27 5.68 -13.22 -35.99
C GLY A 27 6.53 -11.98 -35.71
N SER A 28 6.48 -11.52 -34.45
CA SER A 28 7.33 -10.50 -33.81
C SER A 28 7.24 -9.06 -34.37
N SER A 29 6.95 -8.11 -33.48
CA SER A 29 6.89 -6.67 -33.75
C SER A 29 8.25 -5.98 -33.81
N LEU A 30 9.34 -6.75 -33.72
CA LEU A 30 10.75 -6.31 -33.60
C LEU A 30 11.62 -7.33 -34.33
N GLN A 31 12.53 -6.87 -35.20
CA GLN A 31 13.31 -7.76 -36.05
C GLN A 31 14.24 -8.68 -35.26
N GLU A 32 14.20 -9.96 -35.62
CA GLU A 32 14.75 -11.04 -34.83
C GLU A 32 16.29 -11.02 -34.74
N THR A 33 16.80 -10.62 -33.57
CA THR A 33 18.11 -11.07 -33.09
C THR A 33 17.93 -11.88 -31.80
N GLN A 34 17.40 -13.09 -31.94
CA GLN A 34 17.28 -14.13 -30.90
C GLN A 34 16.67 -13.69 -29.55
N ALA A 35 15.75 -12.73 -29.55
CA ALA A 35 15.05 -12.26 -28.35
C ALA A 35 13.54 -12.54 -28.47
N SER A 36 12.98 -13.18 -27.45
CA SER A 36 11.53 -13.44 -27.30
C SER A 36 10.68 -12.21 -27.66
N ALA A 37 9.62 -12.41 -28.44
CA ALA A 37 8.64 -11.37 -28.76
C ALA A 37 8.26 -10.53 -27.52
N ILE A 38 8.28 -9.21 -27.70
CA ILE A 38 7.88 -8.26 -26.65
C ILE A 38 6.36 -8.22 -26.62
N GLU A 39 5.78 -8.63 -25.49
CA GLU A 39 4.33 -8.57 -25.24
C GLU A 39 3.84 -7.12 -25.18
N ASP A 40 2.67 -6.85 -25.76
CA ASP A 40 2.05 -5.51 -25.87
C ASP A 40 1.85 -4.78 -24.51
N TYR A 41 1.66 -5.56 -23.45
CA TYR A 41 1.48 -5.08 -22.08
C TYR A 41 2.80 -4.83 -21.34
N SER A 42 3.93 -5.29 -21.88
CA SER A 42 5.25 -5.05 -21.28
C SER A 42 5.63 -3.58 -21.36
N ARG A 43 6.46 -3.13 -20.40
CA ARG A 43 6.95 -1.75 -20.28
C ARG A 43 8.45 -1.69 -20.61
N PRO A 44 8.83 -1.70 -21.91
CA PRO A 44 10.23 -1.61 -22.31
C PRO A 44 10.83 -0.25 -21.95
N SER A 45 12.15 -0.22 -21.81
CA SER A 45 12.92 1.01 -21.81
C SER A 45 13.34 1.34 -23.25
N PHE A 46 12.89 2.49 -23.76
CA PHE A 46 13.26 2.94 -25.11
C PHE A 46 14.53 3.78 -25.06
N VAL A 47 15.50 3.50 -25.93
CA VAL A 47 16.71 4.30 -26.09
C VAL A 47 16.81 4.78 -27.53
N THR A 48 16.77 6.10 -27.73
CA THR A 48 16.86 6.68 -29.09
C THR A 48 18.32 6.90 -29.47
N PHE A 49 18.76 6.31 -30.58
CA PHE A 49 20.11 6.46 -31.12
C PHE A 49 20.10 7.47 -32.29
N VAL A 50 20.98 8.47 -32.22
CA VAL A 50 21.08 9.56 -33.20
C VAL A 50 22.51 9.63 -33.76
N GLY A 51 22.66 9.38 -35.06
CA GLY A 51 23.99 9.33 -35.70
C GLY A 51 24.00 8.68 -37.08
N ARG A 52 25.21 8.39 -37.59
CA ARG A 52 25.47 7.81 -38.92
C ARG A 52 26.34 6.53 -38.81
N ARG A 53 27.56 6.58 -39.34
CA ARG A 53 28.44 5.40 -39.54
C ARG A 53 28.99 4.80 -38.24
N SER A 54 29.42 5.61 -37.27
CA SER A 54 29.93 5.11 -35.98
C SER A 54 28.80 4.52 -35.12
N LYS A 55 27.59 5.11 -35.20
CA LYS A 55 26.35 4.54 -34.63
C LYS A 55 26.12 3.12 -35.15
N ALA A 56 26.02 2.97 -36.48
CA ALA A 56 25.78 1.69 -37.15
C ALA A 56 26.81 0.61 -36.75
N ILE A 57 28.11 0.94 -36.81
CA ILE A 57 29.22 0.03 -36.46
C ILE A 57 29.15 -0.46 -35.01
N LEU A 58 28.69 0.37 -34.07
CA LEU A 58 28.58 0.00 -32.65
C LEU A 58 27.26 -0.73 -32.37
N LEU A 59 26.17 -0.38 -33.05
CA LEU A 59 24.86 -1.02 -32.92
C LEU A 59 24.88 -2.48 -33.40
N ASP A 60 25.53 -2.77 -34.53
CA ASP A 60 25.80 -4.13 -35.02
C ASP A 60 26.41 -5.03 -33.91
N LYS A 61 27.47 -4.55 -33.23
CA LYS A 61 28.10 -5.27 -32.11
C LYS A 61 27.31 -5.27 -30.81
N LEU A 62 26.29 -4.43 -30.66
CA LEU A 62 25.34 -4.47 -29.54
C LEU A 62 24.27 -5.55 -29.75
N LEU A 63 23.78 -5.71 -30.99
CA LEU A 63 22.71 -6.64 -31.36
C LEU A 63 23.20 -8.09 -31.57
N ARG A 64 24.51 -8.31 -31.71
CA ARG A 64 25.15 -9.63 -31.93
C ARG A 64 24.73 -10.33 -33.23
N ALA A 65 24.39 -9.57 -34.26
CA ALA A 65 24.09 -10.07 -35.59
C ALA A 65 25.00 -9.41 -36.62
N GLU A 66 25.15 -10.02 -37.79
CA GLU A 66 25.79 -9.41 -38.96
C GLU A 66 24.72 -8.67 -39.77
N LEU A 67 24.23 -7.55 -39.21
CA LEU A 67 23.19 -6.75 -39.84
C LEU A 67 23.84 -5.56 -40.55
N ALA A 68 23.58 -5.43 -41.85
CA ALA A 68 23.92 -4.22 -42.60
C ALA A 68 23.00 -3.07 -42.17
N VAL A 69 23.31 -2.44 -41.02
CA VAL A 69 22.54 -1.32 -40.46
C VAL A 69 22.53 -0.16 -41.47
N PRO A 70 21.36 0.19 -42.04
CA PRO A 70 21.27 1.20 -43.10
C PRO A 70 21.48 2.62 -42.55
N VAL A 71 21.86 3.53 -43.44
CA VAL A 71 22.44 4.84 -43.06
C VAL A 71 21.54 6.03 -43.45
N HIS A 72 20.40 5.78 -44.11
CA HIS A 72 19.64 6.81 -44.82
C HIS A 72 18.16 6.81 -44.44
N ARG A 73 17.60 8.00 -44.16
CA ARG A 73 16.17 8.35 -44.21
C ARG A 73 15.13 7.41 -43.55
N GLU A 74 15.60 6.60 -42.60
CA GLU A 74 14.82 5.53 -41.97
C GLU A 74 14.97 5.53 -40.45
N VAL A 75 13.97 4.95 -39.78
CA VAL A 75 13.99 4.62 -38.35
C VAL A 75 13.70 3.13 -38.18
N TYR A 76 14.54 2.45 -37.40
CA TYR A 76 14.39 1.02 -37.08
C TYR A 76 14.12 0.82 -35.60
N LEU A 77 13.44 -0.28 -35.26
CA LEU A 77 13.23 -0.73 -33.88
C LEU A 77 13.97 -2.04 -33.64
N TRP A 78 14.95 -2.02 -32.72
CA TRP A 78 15.76 -3.18 -32.39
C TRP A 78 15.56 -3.64 -30.94
N SER A 79 15.48 -4.95 -30.71
CA SER A 79 15.40 -5.52 -29.37
C SER A 79 16.78 -6.00 -28.89
N LEU A 80 17.24 -5.52 -27.74
CA LEU A 80 18.48 -6.00 -27.14
C LEU A 80 18.25 -7.28 -26.29
N PRO A 81 19.12 -8.32 -26.38
CA PRO A 81 18.91 -9.58 -25.66
C PRO A 81 18.77 -9.39 -24.14
N ARG A 82 17.68 -9.97 -23.58
CA ARG A 82 17.26 -9.91 -22.17
C ARG A 82 18.38 -10.31 -21.20
N GLN A 83 18.58 -9.51 -20.15
CA GLN A 83 19.12 -10.01 -18.88
C GLN A 83 17.93 -10.39 -17.97
N ARG A 84 18.05 -11.47 -17.19
CA ARG A 84 16.99 -11.90 -16.26
C ARG A 84 16.77 -10.81 -15.21
N GLY A 85 15.51 -10.40 -15.03
CA GLY A 85 15.09 -9.43 -14.01
C GLY A 85 14.97 -7.97 -14.49
N CYS A 86 15.51 -7.60 -15.65
CA CYS A 86 15.44 -6.24 -16.17
C CYS A 86 14.28 -6.03 -17.17
N ALA A 87 13.78 -4.80 -17.28
CA ALA A 87 12.87 -4.40 -18.34
C ALA A 87 13.51 -4.61 -19.74
N PRO A 88 12.76 -5.04 -20.76
CA PRO A 88 13.31 -5.20 -22.11
C PRO A 88 13.76 -3.85 -22.67
N LEU A 89 14.92 -3.81 -23.33
CA LEU A 89 15.48 -2.57 -23.87
C LEU A 89 15.30 -2.53 -25.39
N VAL A 90 14.56 -1.53 -25.86
CA VAL A 90 14.25 -1.31 -27.28
C VAL A 90 15.04 -0.10 -27.76
N VAL A 91 15.77 -0.24 -28.87
CA VAL A 91 16.50 0.86 -29.50
C VAL A 91 15.66 1.45 -30.64
N ILE A 92 15.39 2.75 -30.56
CA ILE A 92 14.84 3.54 -31.66
C ILE A 92 16.04 4.08 -32.44
N ASP A 93 16.38 3.42 -33.54
CA ASP A 93 17.56 3.73 -34.33
C ASP A 93 17.25 4.73 -35.43
N SER A 94 17.60 6.00 -35.23
CA SER A 94 17.23 7.11 -36.11
C SER A 94 18.38 7.55 -37.03
N GLY A 95 18.15 7.54 -38.34
CA GLY A 95 19.10 8.03 -39.36
C GLY A 95 19.13 9.56 -39.49
N MET A 96 20.32 10.14 -39.62
CA MET A 96 20.55 11.60 -39.61
C MET A 96 21.09 12.14 -40.96
N GLN A 97 20.27 12.76 -41.81
CA GLN A 97 20.74 13.57 -42.97
C GLN A 97 19.76 14.71 -43.31
N ASN A 98 20.29 15.94 -43.45
CA ASN A 98 19.60 17.13 -43.98
C ASN A 98 20.11 17.54 -45.39
N SER A 99 20.83 16.67 -46.10
CA SER A 99 21.49 17.02 -47.38
C SER A 99 20.67 16.62 -48.60
N LEU A 100 20.51 17.55 -49.54
CA LEU A 100 19.86 17.39 -50.86
C LEU A 100 20.68 16.57 -51.89
N SER A 101 21.70 15.82 -51.47
CA SER A 101 22.58 15.06 -52.36
C SER A 101 21.86 13.82 -52.92
N GLN A 102 21.57 13.85 -54.22
CA GLN A 102 21.00 12.71 -54.95
C GLN A 102 22.01 11.57 -55.09
N HIS A 103 21.67 10.40 -54.56
CA HIS A 103 22.21 9.10 -55.00
C HIS A 103 21.06 8.08 -55.00
N PRO A 104 21.09 7.08 -55.89
CA PRO A 104 19.90 6.28 -56.21
C PRO A 104 19.48 5.35 -55.05
N SER A 105 18.17 5.21 -54.89
CA SER A 105 17.52 4.40 -53.86
C SER A 105 17.87 2.91 -53.99
N PRO A 106 18.27 2.22 -52.90
CA PRO A 106 18.35 0.77 -52.89
C PRO A 106 16.95 0.16 -52.77
N THR A 107 16.40 -0.24 -53.91
CA THR A 107 15.44 -1.34 -54.10
C THR A 107 14.28 -1.47 -53.08
N ILE A 108 13.15 -0.82 -53.36
CA ILE A 108 11.87 -1.18 -52.75
C ILE A 108 11.42 -2.54 -53.32
N ALA A 109 11.74 -3.61 -52.60
CA ALA A 109 11.10 -4.92 -52.74
C ALA A 109 10.05 -5.11 -51.64
N ALA A 110 9.09 -4.17 -51.56
CA ALA A 110 8.01 -4.22 -50.59
C ALA A 110 6.95 -5.23 -51.03
N ALA A 111 6.96 -6.42 -50.42
CA ALA A 111 5.73 -7.19 -50.26
C ALA A 111 4.71 -6.33 -49.48
N ALA A 112 3.41 -6.56 -49.70
CA ALA A 112 2.34 -5.69 -49.23
C ALA A 112 2.15 -5.67 -47.69
N THR A 113 3.04 -4.99 -46.96
CA THR A 113 2.81 -4.57 -45.57
C THR A 113 1.89 -3.34 -45.54
N PRO A 114 0.89 -3.29 -44.63
CA PRO A 114 0.12 -2.07 -44.44
C PRO A 114 1.02 -0.92 -43.98
N ALA A 115 0.76 0.28 -44.47
CA ALA A 115 1.50 1.47 -44.09
C ALA A 115 0.58 2.69 -44.03
N THR A 116 0.96 3.70 -43.25
CA THR A 116 0.23 4.97 -43.17
C THR A 116 1.20 6.12 -43.40
N SER A 117 0.87 6.97 -44.37
CA SER A 117 1.69 8.10 -44.79
C SER A 117 1.02 9.42 -44.41
N TRP A 118 1.84 10.38 -43.97
CA TRP A 118 1.44 11.74 -43.66
C TRP A 118 2.31 12.74 -44.41
N SER A 119 1.68 13.77 -44.99
CA SER A 119 2.39 14.94 -45.53
C SER A 119 2.68 15.90 -44.38
N LEU A 120 3.93 16.32 -44.25
CA LEU A 120 4.40 17.27 -43.24
C LEU A 120 4.93 18.55 -43.92
N PRO A 121 4.75 19.72 -43.29
CA PRO A 121 5.34 20.98 -43.76
C PRO A 121 6.88 20.95 -43.72
N GLU A 122 7.52 21.96 -44.29
CA GLU A 122 8.97 22.10 -44.29
C GLU A 122 9.49 22.47 -42.88
N VAL A 123 10.55 21.78 -42.42
CA VAL A 123 11.15 21.99 -41.10
C VAL A 123 12.67 21.92 -41.19
N GLY A 124 13.38 22.90 -40.63
CA GLY A 124 14.84 23.04 -40.77
C GLY A 124 15.66 21.85 -40.22
N ASN A 125 15.21 21.23 -39.13
CA ASN A 125 15.82 20.02 -38.59
C ASN A 125 14.77 18.95 -38.27
N PHE A 126 14.23 18.36 -39.33
CA PHE A 126 13.20 17.31 -39.25
C PHE A 126 13.56 16.18 -38.26
N ASN A 127 14.83 15.75 -38.18
CA ASN A 127 15.23 14.69 -37.25
C ASN A 127 15.08 15.11 -35.77
N ALA A 128 15.51 16.33 -35.42
CA ALA A 128 15.32 16.86 -34.07
C ALA A 128 13.83 17.06 -33.75
N THR A 129 13.02 17.53 -34.72
CA THR A 129 11.57 17.69 -34.54
C THR A 129 10.85 16.36 -34.35
N LEU A 130 11.17 15.34 -35.15
CA LEU A 130 10.63 13.98 -35.00
C LEU A 130 11.06 13.37 -33.66
N CYS A 131 12.33 13.51 -33.28
CA CYS A 131 12.83 13.05 -31.99
C CYS A 131 12.09 13.75 -30.84
N GLY A 132 11.93 15.07 -30.89
CA GLY A 132 11.29 15.87 -29.84
C GLY A 132 9.79 15.63 -29.72
N LYS A 133 9.05 15.63 -30.83
CA LYS A 133 7.58 15.51 -30.81
C LYS A 133 7.07 14.07 -30.74
N VAL A 134 7.89 13.06 -31.06
CA VAL A 134 7.44 11.65 -31.12
C VAL A 134 8.23 10.73 -30.18
N PHE A 135 9.57 10.73 -30.22
CA PHE A 135 10.38 9.72 -29.49
C PHE A 135 10.75 10.14 -28.06
N PHE A 136 10.86 11.44 -27.79
CA PHE A 136 11.27 12.02 -26.52
C PHE A 136 10.41 11.57 -25.32
N PRO A 137 9.07 11.49 -25.39
CA PRO A 137 8.22 11.06 -24.27
C PRO A 137 8.51 9.64 -23.81
N PHE A 138 8.89 8.76 -24.73
CA PHE A 138 9.15 7.34 -24.48
C PHE A 138 10.61 7.05 -24.11
N SER A 139 11.54 7.88 -24.60
CA SER A 139 12.98 7.68 -24.42
C SER A 139 13.40 7.79 -22.95
N SER A 140 14.05 6.76 -22.41
CA SER A 140 14.78 6.83 -21.15
C SER A 140 16.13 7.52 -21.33
N VAL A 141 16.79 7.23 -22.46
CA VAL A 141 18.08 7.81 -22.86
C VAL A 141 18.02 8.20 -24.33
N ILE A 142 18.55 9.38 -24.68
CA ILE A 142 18.86 9.80 -26.05
C ILE A 142 20.37 9.77 -26.22
N CYS A 143 20.86 8.95 -27.14
CA CYS A 143 22.27 8.63 -27.36
C CYS A 143 22.76 9.23 -28.68
N CYS A 144 23.57 10.30 -28.62
CA CYS A 144 24.02 11.06 -29.79
C CYS A 144 25.50 10.80 -30.10
N PHE A 145 25.81 10.37 -31.32
CA PHE A 145 27.17 10.07 -31.77
C PHE A 145 27.87 11.32 -32.33
N VAL A 146 28.69 11.98 -31.50
CA VAL A 146 29.21 13.33 -31.75
C VAL A 146 30.06 13.42 -33.01
N SER A 147 30.90 12.41 -33.29
CA SER A 147 31.72 12.36 -34.51
C SER A 147 30.90 12.22 -35.79
N ASN A 148 29.63 11.80 -35.72
CA ASN A 148 28.77 11.61 -36.88
C ASN A 148 27.82 12.80 -37.16
N ILE A 149 27.64 13.69 -36.19
CA ILE A 149 26.72 14.84 -36.26
C ILE A 149 27.44 16.11 -36.75
N GLY A 150 28.79 16.12 -36.76
CA GLY A 150 29.61 17.28 -37.12
C GLY A 150 30.37 17.88 -35.94
N GLY A 151 30.56 17.12 -34.85
CA GLY A 151 31.30 17.56 -33.67
C GLY A 151 30.44 18.30 -32.64
N PRO A 152 31.03 18.75 -31.52
CA PRO A 152 30.30 19.25 -30.35
C PRO A 152 29.38 20.44 -30.62
N ARG A 153 29.75 21.35 -31.54
CA ARG A 153 28.92 22.51 -31.91
C ARG A 153 27.68 22.10 -32.72
N ALA A 154 27.80 21.15 -33.64
CA ALA A 154 26.67 20.65 -34.42
C ALA A 154 25.68 19.87 -33.54
N VAL A 155 26.20 19.08 -32.59
CA VAL A 155 25.38 18.41 -31.56
C VAL A 155 24.66 19.41 -30.66
N ALA A 156 25.33 20.49 -30.26
CA ALA A 156 24.71 21.56 -29.47
C ALA A 156 23.57 22.26 -30.23
N LYS A 157 23.69 22.49 -31.54
CA LYS A 157 22.59 23.00 -32.37
C LYS A 157 21.44 21.99 -32.49
N TRP A 158 21.73 20.72 -32.79
CA TRP A 158 20.69 19.68 -32.87
C TRP A 158 19.94 19.51 -31.52
N LEU A 159 20.63 19.65 -30.39
CA LEU A 159 20.01 19.66 -29.06
C LEU A 159 19.18 20.93 -28.80
N ALA A 160 19.55 22.09 -29.35
CA ALA A 160 18.71 23.29 -29.30
C ALA A 160 17.42 23.08 -30.10
N ASP A 161 17.53 22.62 -31.35
CA ASP A 161 16.39 22.27 -32.21
C ASP A 161 15.45 21.24 -31.54
N LEU A 162 16.02 20.27 -30.79
CA LEU A 162 15.28 19.28 -29.99
C LEU A 162 14.53 19.94 -28.82
N ALA A 163 15.17 20.86 -28.09
CA ALA A 163 14.59 21.52 -26.93
C ALA A 163 13.39 22.39 -27.30
N ASP A 164 13.48 23.07 -28.44
CA ASP A 164 12.41 23.92 -29.00
C ASP A 164 11.25 23.09 -29.56
N ALA A 165 11.54 21.94 -30.19
CA ALA A 165 10.49 20.98 -30.58
C ALA A 165 9.69 20.42 -29.39
N VAL A 166 10.24 20.50 -28.17
CA VAL A 166 9.68 20.02 -26.89
C VAL A 166 9.10 21.16 -26.03
N ALA A 167 9.03 22.41 -26.55
CA ALA A 167 8.73 23.63 -25.77
C ALA A 167 7.56 23.56 -24.76
N VAL A 168 6.54 22.73 -25.02
CA VAL A 168 5.41 22.49 -24.10
C VAL A 168 5.34 21.00 -23.73
N ARG A 169 5.51 20.68 -22.44
CA ARG A 169 5.43 19.31 -21.89
C ARG A 169 4.15 19.10 -21.09
N ASP A 170 3.53 17.93 -21.26
CA ASP A 170 2.42 17.44 -20.44
C ASP A 170 2.78 16.24 -19.54
N LEU A 171 4.03 15.75 -19.65
CA LEU A 171 4.62 14.70 -18.81
C LEU A 171 5.79 15.29 -18.00
N PRO A 172 5.96 14.90 -16.72
CA PRO A 172 7.01 15.43 -15.85
C PRO A 172 8.43 14.95 -16.23
N THR A 173 8.54 13.77 -16.85
CA THR A 173 9.82 13.08 -17.03
C THR A 173 10.63 13.55 -18.24
N LEU A 174 11.94 13.65 -18.07
CA LEU A 174 12.90 13.99 -19.13
C LEU A 174 13.84 12.80 -19.44
N PRO A 175 14.15 12.52 -20.73
CA PRO A 175 15.22 11.60 -21.11
C PRO A 175 16.58 12.09 -20.61
N ARG A 176 17.47 11.16 -20.29
CA ARG A 176 18.89 11.45 -20.05
C ARG A 176 19.61 11.59 -21.39
N ILE A 177 20.50 12.58 -21.54
CA ILE A 177 21.26 12.78 -22.77
C ILE A 177 22.65 12.14 -22.62
N LEU A 178 23.03 11.25 -23.53
CA LEU A 178 24.35 10.63 -23.60
C LEU A 178 25.05 11.01 -24.90
N LEU A 179 26.20 11.68 -24.80
CA LEU A 179 27.03 12.03 -25.94
C LEU A 179 28.19 11.05 -26.09
N VAL A 180 28.24 10.34 -27.21
CA VAL A 180 29.31 9.37 -27.50
C VAL A 180 30.41 10.05 -28.32
N VAL A 181 31.61 10.13 -27.74
CA VAL A 181 32.79 10.80 -28.33
C VAL A 181 33.90 9.78 -28.56
N GLU A 182 34.44 9.72 -29.78
CA GLU A 182 35.64 8.93 -30.06
C GLU A 182 36.90 9.72 -29.67
N THR A 183 37.77 9.13 -28.86
CA THR A 183 38.99 9.76 -28.32
C THR A 183 40.24 8.94 -28.61
N LYS A 184 41.41 9.57 -28.66
CA LYS A 184 42.72 8.90 -28.68
C LYS A 184 43.45 8.96 -27.33
N SER A 185 42.93 9.72 -26.36
CA SER A 185 43.56 9.89 -25.05
C SER A 185 43.09 8.86 -24.03
N ASP A 186 44.02 8.37 -23.22
CA ASP A 186 43.75 7.55 -22.03
C ASP A 186 43.34 8.38 -20.81
N THR A 187 43.63 9.68 -20.82
CA THR A 187 43.27 10.65 -19.77
C THR A 187 42.05 11.49 -20.16
N PHE A 188 41.17 10.97 -21.02
CA PHE A 188 39.97 11.70 -21.45
C PHE A 188 38.96 11.87 -20.29
N ASP A 189 38.79 13.11 -19.83
CA ASP A 189 37.85 13.45 -18.77
C ASP A 189 36.43 13.69 -19.31
N GLU A 190 35.53 12.76 -19.00
CA GLU A 190 34.11 12.81 -19.38
C GLU A 190 33.36 14.00 -18.75
N ARG A 191 33.74 14.47 -17.56
CA ARG A 191 33.10 15.61 -16.87
C ARG A 191 33.50 16.93 -17.52
N ILE A 192 34.77 17.10 -17.87
CA ILE A 192 35.23 18.28 -18.62
C ILE A 192 34.56 18.34 -20.00
N ALA A 193 34.42 17.19 -20.67
CA ALA A 193 33.70 17.10 -21.93
C ALA A 193 32.20 17.45 -21.78
N ALA A 194 31.53 16.97 -20.73
CA ALA A 194 30.13 17.28 -20.43
C ALA A 194 29.89 18.77 -20.14
N ASN A 195 30.78 19.39 -19.34
CA ASN A 195 30.76 20.83 -19.08
C ASN A 195 30.92 21.64 -20.38
N LYS A 196 31.83 21.23 -21.26
CA LYS A 196 32.06 21.88 -22.56
C LYS A 196 30.87 21.71 -23.53
N ALA A 197 30.25 20.53 -23.58
CA ALA A 197 29.04 20.29 -24.35
C ALA A 197 27.87 21.17 -23.85
N THR A 198 27.69 21.24 -22.52
CA THR A 198 26.68 22.10 -21.87
C THR A 198 26.91 23.59 -22.17
N ALA A 199 28.17 24.04 -22.19
CA ALA A 199 28.51 25.41 -22.58
C ALA A 199 28.17 25.70 -24.06
N HIS A 200 28.46 24.77 -24.98
CA HIS A 200 28.08 24.91 -26.38
C HIS A 200 26.57 24.89 -26.60
N LEU A 201 25.81 24.07 -25.87
CA LEU A 201 24.33 24.09 -25.91
C LEU A 201 23.77 25.44 -25.42
N LYS A 202 24.27 25.95 -24.29
CA LYS A 202 23.91 27.29 -23.79
C LYS A 202 24.29 28.41 -24.77
N GLN A 203 25.31 28.22 -25.62
CA GLN A 203 25.66 29.16 -26.68
C GLN A 203 24.71 29.05 -27.87
N ALA A 204 24.40 27.85 -28.35
CA ALA A 204 23.47 27.62 -29.45
C ALA A 204 22.09 28.23 -29.15
N LEU A 205 21.52 27.89 -27.99
CA LEU A 205 20.23 28.42 -27.49
C LEU A 205 20.20 29.94 -27.31
N ARG A 206 21.36 30.63 -27.26
CA ARG A 206 21.44 32.11 -27.20
C ARG A 206 21.59 32.77 -28.57
N THR A 207 22.06 32.02 -29.58
CA THR A 207 22.43 32.58 -30.89
C THR A 207 21.20 32.72 -31.79
N ASP A 208 20.21 31.85 -31.62
CA ASP A 208 18.95 31.84 -32.38
C ASP A 208 17.79 32.59 -31.64
N CYS A 209 18.08 33.47 -30.66
CA CYS A 209 17.08 34.03 -29.74
C CYS A 209 16.16 35.13 -30.33
N ILE A 210 14.89 34.77 -30.55
CA ILE A 210 13.72 35.62 -30.26
C ILE A 210 13.44 35.55 -28.73
N PRO A 211 12.93 36.59 -28.04
CA PRO A 211 12.90 36.66 -26.57
C PRO A 211 12.15 35.54 -25.81
N GLU A 212 11.30 34.76 -26.47
CA GLU A 212 10.45 33.74 -25.83
C GLU A 212 11.19 32.43 -25.45
N HIS A 213 12.35 32.14 -26.05
CA HIS A 213 13.06 30.85 -25.90
C HIS A 213 13.79 30.62 -24.55
N LYS A 214 13.60 31.48 -23.54
CA LYS A 214 14.22 31.28 -22.20
C LYS A 214 13.71 30.01 -21.48
N SER A 215 12.56 29.47 -21.87
CA SER A 215 11.96 28.25 -21.32
C SER A 215 12.63 26.96 -21.80
N SER A 216 13.18 26.91 -23.03
CA SER A 216 13.70 25.69 -23.67
C SER A 216 14.84 25.01 -22.90
N LEU A 217 15.61 25.76 -22.11
CA LEU A 217 16.66 25.22 -21.24
C LEU A 217 16.14 24.23 -20.18
N GLN A 218 14.86 24.32 -19.79
CA GLN A 218 14.25 23.41 -18.82
C GLN A 218 13.91 22.03 -19.42
N ASN A 219 13.96 21.89 -20.75
CA ASN A 219 13.58 20.68 -21.47
C ASN A 219 14.75 19.69 -21.68
N ILE A 220 15.96 20.05 -21.25
CA ILE A 220 17.15 19.18 -21.34
C ILE A 220 17.70 18.94 -19.94
N ARG A 221 17.86 17.64 -19.59
CA ARG A 221 18.48 17.21 -18.33
C ARG A 221 20.01 17.28 -18.43
N GLU A 222 20.70 16.90 -17.35
CA GLU A 222 22.16 16.74 -17.35
C GLU A 222 22.64 15.91 -18.55
N ILE A 223 23.72 16.40 -19.18
CA ILE A 223 24.36 15.80 -20.35
C ILE A 223 25.54 14.96 -19.87
N GLU A 224 25.46 13.64 -20.03
CA GLU A 224 26.61 12.75 -19.83
C GLU A 224 27.41 12.60 -21.12
N VAL A 225 28.72 12.38 -21.00
CA VAL A 225 29.61 12.06 -22.12
C VAL A 225 30.26 10.70 -21.88
N LEU A 226 30.36 9.87 -22.92
CA LEU A 226 31.12 8.62 -22.92
C LEU A 226 32.30 8.71 -23.89
N GLY A 227 33.52 8.58 -23.35
CA GLY A 227 34.77 8.56 -24.11
C GLY A 227 35.10 7.17 -24.64
N LEU A 228 34.85 6.92 -25.93
CA LEU A 228 35.23 5.68 -26.59
C LEU A 228 36.64 5.77 -27.18
N GLN A 229 37.60 5.11 -26.54
CA GLN A 229 38.99 5.03 -26.99
C GLN A 229 39.10 4.33 -28.35
N SER A 230 39.41 5.11 -29.38
CA SER A 230 39.43 4.72 -30.80
C SER A 230 40.44 3.61 -31.14
N TYR A 231 41.52 3.46 -30.36
CA TYR A 231 42.48 2.36 -30.52
C TYR A 231 41.95 1.01 -29.99
N LYS A 232 40.87 0.99 -29.19
CA LYS A 232 40.27 -0.25 -28.68
C LYS A 232 39.33 -0.87 -29.71
N SER A 233 39.31 -2.21 -29.74
CA SER A 233 38.44 -2.96 -30.65
C SER A 233 36.98 -2.56 -30.52
N THR A 234 36.25 -2.59 -31.64
CA THR A 234 34.83 -2.19 -31.70
C THR A 234 33.96 -2.97 -30.70
N LEU A 235 34.29 -4.23 -30.42
CA LEU A 235 33.61 -5.03 -29.40
C LEU A 235 33.80 -4.48 -27.97
N LEU A 236 34.99 -4.01 -27.61
CA LEU A 236 35.23 -3.37 -26.31
C LEU A 236 34.51 -2.02 -26.21
N ARG A 237 34.52 -1.23 -27.28
CA ARG A 237 33.78 0.04 -27.36
C ARG A 237 32.27 -0.15 -27.23
N ALA A 238 31.70 -1.15 -27.92
CA ALA A 238 30.29 -1.52 -27.81
C ALA A 238 29.93 -2.04 -26.40
N ARG A 239 30.80 -2.83 -25.76
CA ARG A 239 30.60 -3.28 -24.36
C ARG A 239 30.59 -2.12 -23.38
N ALA A 240 31.46 -1.11 -23.54
CA ALA A 240 31.45 0.09 -22.70
C ALA A 240 30.15 0.88 -22.86
N LEU A 241 29.72 1.11 -24.11
CA LEU A 241 28.44 1.74 -24.42
C LEU A 241 27.26 0.99 -23.82
N LYS A 242 27.20 -0.36 -23.95
CA LYS A 242 26.11 -1.17 -23.37
C LYS A 242 25.97 -0.98 -21.87
N ARG A 243 27.09 -0.98 -21.12
CA ARG A 243 27.07 -0.79 -19.66
C ARG A 243 26.52 0.57 -19.26
N ARG A 244 26.99 1.65 -19.91
CA ARG A 244 26.52 3.01 -19.65
C ARG A 244 25.03 3.15 -19.96
N LEU A 245 24.58 2.65 -21.11
CA LEU A 245 23.17 2.68 -21.51
C LEU A 245 22.26 1.93 -20.54
N LEU A 246 22.65 0.73 -20.10
CA LEU A 246 21.86 -0.04 -19.13
C LEU A 246 21.70 0.73 -17.80
N ALA A 247 22.80 1.26 -17.24
CA ALA A 247 22.76 2.01 -15.98
C ALA A 247 21.90 3.29 -16.07
N MET A 248 22.06 4.08 -17.14
CA MET A 248 21.26 5.29 -17.36
C MET A 248 19.78 4.98 -17.62
N SER A 249 19.51 3.92 -18.39
CA SER A 249 18.16 3.40 -18.64
C SER A 249 17.48 2.97 -17.35
N GLU A 250 18.14 2.15 -16.52
CA GLU A 250 17.60 1.66 -15.25
C GLU A 250 17.26 2.82 -14.30
N ALA A 251 18.18 3.76 -14.11
CA ALA A 251 17.95 4.96 -13.31
C ALA A 251 16.75 5.80 -13.83
N SER A 252 16.60 5.94 -15.15
CA SER A 252 15.45 6.64 -15.74
C SER A 252 14.14 5.85 -15.63
N MET A 253 14.18 4.51 -15.69
CA MET A 253 12.98 3.66 -15.59
C MET A 253 12.43 3.58 -14.16
N ILE A 254 13.29 3.68 -13.14
CA ILE A 254 12.89 3.78 -11.73
C ILE A 254 12.12 5.09 -11.49
N GLU A 255 12.64 6.21 -11.99
CA GLU A 255 12.02 7.54 -11.91
C GLU A 255 10.70 7.61 -12.72
N ARG A 256 10.68 7.04 -13.94
CA ARG A 256 9.43 6.87 -14.69
C ARG A 256 8.40 5.98 -13.97
N ALA A 257 8.84 5.07 -13.09
CA ALA A 257 7.95 4.25 -12.26
C ALA A 257 7.33 5.06 -11.12
N SER A 258 8.12 5.86 -10.39
CA SER A 258 7.60 6.73 -9.32
C SER A 258 6.61 7.75 -9.85
N ASP A 259 6.85 8.26 -11.05
CA ASP A 259 6.05 9.31 -11.67
C ASP A 259 4.85 8.76 -12.47
N CYS A 260 4.66 7.44 -12.48
CA CYS A 260 3.60 6.74 -13.24
C CYS A 260 3.59 7.05 -14.76
N THR A 261 4.78 7.24 -15.36
CA THR A 261 4.97 7.58 -16.79
C THR A 261 5.57 6.44 -17.63
N GLN A 262 5.59 5.21 -17.10
CA GLN A 262 6.01 4.03 -17.87
C GLN A 262 4.93 3.58 -18.87
N PHE A 263 5.11 3.94 -20.14
CA PHE A 263 4.29 3.45 -21.24
C PHE A 263 4.58 1.97 -21.55
N SER A 264 3.54 1.21 -21.94
CA SER A 264 3.72 -0.13 -22.50
C SER A 264 4.06 -0.08 -23.99
N TYR A 265 4.46 -1.21 -24.58
CA TYR A 265 4.74 -1.28 -26.02
C TYR A 265 3.50 -0.91 -26.86
N ALA A 266 2.30 -1.34 -26.47
CA ALA A 266 1.05 -0.92 -27.11
C ALA A 266 0.80 0.60 -27.04
N HIS A 267 1.11 1.24 -25.90
CA HIS A 267 1.01 2.70 -25.78
C HIS A 267 1.98 3.40 -26.74
N PHE A 268 3.23 2.95 -26.81
CA PHE A 268 4.23 3.47 -27.74
C PHE A 268 3.75 3.40 -29.19
N HIS A 269 3.24 2.25 -29.63
CA HIS A 269 2.73 2.05 -30.99
C HIS A 269 1.55 2.98 -31.32
N VAL A 270 0.53 3.03 -30.46
CA VAL A 270 -0.69 3.83 -30.71
C VAL A 270 -0.41 5.33 -30.63
N LEU A 271 0.30 5.79 -29.59
CA LEU A 271 0.56 7.21 -29.35
C LEU A 271 1.55 7.78 -30.39
N THR A 272 2.50 6.99 -30.89
CA THR A 272 3.37 7.40 -32.01
C THR A 272 2.56 7.78 -33.24
N ARG A 273 1.58 6.94 -33.64
CA ARG A 273 0.74 7.22 -34.81
C ARG A 273 -0.15 8.45 -34.61
N GLN A 274 -0.67 8.64 -33.40
CA GLN A 274 -1.46 9.83 -33.07
C GLN A 274 -0.61 11.11 -33.08
N ALA A 275 0.63 11.06 -32.55
CA ALA A 275 1.56 12.17 -32.60
C ALA A 275 1.98 12.53 -34.04
N LEU A 276 2.29 11.53 -34.88
CA LEU A 276 2.59 11.73 -36.31
C LEU A 276 1.39 12.35 -37.05
N SER A 277 0.17 11.86 -36.78
CA SER A 277 -1.04 12.45 -37.35
C SER A 277 -1.26 13.90 -36.91
N GLN A 278 -1.01 14.22 -35.64
CA GLN A 278 -1.09 15.60 -35.15
C GLN A 278 -0.03 16.51 -35.79
N MET A 279 1.20 16.03 -35.97
CA MET A 279 2.26 16.78 -36.65
C MET A 279 1.92 17.12 -38.11
N SER A 280 1.08 16.31 -38.76
CA SER A 280 0.61 16.54 -40.13
C SER A 280 -0.49 17.58 -40.25
N THR A 281 -1.30 17.77 -39.20
CA THR A 281 -2.37 18.77 -39.16
C THR A 281 -1.89 20.10 -38.61
N ASP A 282 -1.05 20.08 -37.57
CA ASP A 282 -0.42 21.27 -36.98
C ASP A 282 0.95 20.89 -36.39
N ILE A 283 2.02 21.27 -37.10
CA ILE A 283 3.39 21.03 -36.64
C ILE A 283 3.85 21.98 -35.54
N THR A 284 3.10 23.05 -35.25
CA THR A 284 3.43 24.00 -34.18
C THR A 284 2.90 23.50 -32.84
N ALA A 285 1.65 22.99 -32.80
CA ALA A 285 1.05 22.45 -31.59
C ALA A 285 1.80 21.25 -30.97
N PRO A 286 1.84 21.14 -29.63
CA PRO A 286 2.34 19.96 -28.92
C PRO A 286 1.28 18.85 -28.85
N PHE A 287 1.66 17.60 -29.07
CA PHE A 287 0.77 16.46 -28.81
C PHE A 287 0.74 16.13 -27.31
N LYS A 288 -0.46 16.03 -26.73
CA LYS A 288 -0.66 15.77 -25.29
C LYS A 288 -0.73 14.28 -24.98
N PHE A 289 0.43 13.64 -24.78
CA PHE A 289 0.58 12.21 -24.49
C PHE A 289 -0.19 11.75 -23.24
N ALA A 290 -0.16 12.52 -22.15
CA ALA A 290 -0.90 12.23 -20.91
C ALA A 290 -2.42 12.31 -21.11
N GLY A 291 -2.88 13.24 -21.95
CA GLY A 291 -4.29 13.33 -22.35
C GLY A 291 -4.71 12.15 -23.24
N ALA A 292 -3.97 11.89 -24.31
CA ALA A 292 -4.26 10.84 -25.29
C ALA A 292 -4.26 9.41 -24.69
N SER A 293 -3.30 9.12 -23.80
CA SER A 293 -3.25 7.84 -23.07
C SER A 293 -4.42 7.64 -22.10
N ARG A 294 -4.98 8.72 -21.56
CA ARG A 294 -6.13 8.68 -20.64
C ARG A 294 -7.47 8.72 -21.37
N LEU A 295 -7.54 9.35 -22.55
CA LEU A 295 -8.78 9.62 -23.28
C LEU A 295 -9.66 8.38 -23.51
N LYS A 296 -9.09 7.24 -23.93
CA LYS A 296 -9.89 6.01 -24.11
C LYS A 296 -10.40 5.41 -22.79
N PHE A 297 -9.62 5.49 -21.72
CA PHE A 297 -10.05 5.01 -20.40
C PHE A 297 -11.10 5.94 -19.79
N VAL A 298 -10.88 7.26 -19.82
CA VAL A 298 -11.81 8.26 -19.31
C VAL A 298 -13.10 8.27 -20.13
N SER A 299 -13.03 8.15 -21.48
CA SER A 299 -14.23 7.94 -22.31
C SER A 299 -14.94 6.66 -21.92
N ALA A 300 -14.27 5.50 -21.88
CA ALA A 300 -14.94 4.24 -21.52
C ALA A 300 -15.57 4.27 -20.12
N ILE A 301 -14.94 4.93 -19.14
CA ILE A 301 -15.52 5.14 -17.80
C ILE A 301 -16.69 6.12 -17.84
N LEU A 302 -16.62 7.18 -18.65
CA LEU A 302 -17.71 8.15 -18.83
C LEU A 302 -18.89 7.54 -19.59
N ASP A 303 -18.64 6.78 -20.64
CA ASP A 303 -19.63 6.06 -21.44
C ASP A 303 -20.33 4.99 -20.59
N GLU A 304 -19.57 4.22 -19.80
CA GLU A 304 -20.09 3.25 -18.83
C GLU A 304 -20.88 3.95 -17.71
N PHE A 305 -20.40 5.09 -17.20
CA PHE A 305 -21.13 5.90 -16.21
C PHE A 305 -22.44 6.44 -16.78
N CYS A 306 -22.43 7.01 -17.99
CA CYS A 306 -23.61 7.49 -18.69
C CYS A 306 -24.59 6.34 -18.99
N ARG A 307 -24.11 5.16 -19.37
CA ARG A 307 -24.92 3.95 -19.56
C ARG A 307 -25.57 3.51 -18.24
N ILE A 308 -24.82 3.45 -17.15
CA ILE A 308 -25.29 3.13 -15.80
C ILE A 308 -26.33 4.17 -15.32
N PHE A 309 -26.06 5.46 -15.52
CA PHE A 309 -26.92 6.56 -15.12
C PHE A 309 -28.23 6.59 -15.93
N ASN A 310 -28.17 6.42 -17.25
CA ASN A 310 -29.35 6.27 -18.11
C ASN A 310 -30.15 5.03 -17.74
N THR A 311 -29.50 3.94 -17.34
CA THR A 311 -30.18 2.75 -16.81
C THR A 311 -30.90 3.09 -15.50
N TYR A 312 -30.27 3.83 -14.58
CA TYR A 312 -30.87 4.27 -13.32
C TYR A 312 -32.05 5.24 -13.49
N GLN A 313 -31.98 6.17 -14.45
CA GLN A 313 -33.09 7.10 -14.72
C GLN A 313 -34.28 6.40 -15.37
N ASN A 314 -34.05 5.48 -16.31
CA ASN A 314 -35.11 4.86 -17.11
C ASN A 314 -35.70 3.59 -16.49
N SER A 315 -34.90 2.83 -15.72
CA SER A 315 -35.39 1.65 -14.99
C SER A 315 -35.67 2.04 -13.53
N ARG A 316 -36.81 1.60 -12.97
CA ARG A 316 -37.18 1.85 -11.55
C ARG A 316 -36.36 0.99 -10.56
N VAL A 317 -35.09 0.75 -10.88
CA VAL A 317 -34.17 -0.14 -10.17
C VAL A 317 -33.31 0.69 -9.22
N SER A 318 -33.04 0.20 -8.01
CA SER A 318 -32.23 0.94 -7.04
C SER A 318 -30.77 1.03 -7.48
N ALA A 319 -30.09 2.12 -7.11
CA ALA A 319 -28.65 2.30 -7.35
C ALA A 319 -27.81 1.11 -6.83
N SER A 320 -28.23 0.50 -5.72
CA SER A 320 -27.61 -0.71 -5.17
C SER A 320 -27.74 -1.94 -6.08
N GLU A 321 -28.88 -2.14 -6.75
CA GLU A 321 -29.06 -3.27 -7.67
C GLU A 321 -28.30 -3.06 -8.98
N ILE A 322 -28.24 -1.84 -9.49
CA ILE A 322 -27.40 -1.51 -10.66
C ILE A 322 -25.92 -1.72 -10.31
N HIS A 323 -25.48 -1.30 -9.12
CA HIS A 323 -24.13 -1.59 -8.61
C HIS A 323 -23.85 -3.10 -8.54
N ARG A 324 -24.81 -3.91 -8.09
CA ARG A 324 -24.69 -5.38 -8.06
C ARG A 324 -24.52 -5.96 -9.46
N GLN A 325 -25.28 -5.48 -10.43
CA GLN A 325 -25.18 -5.91 -11.83
C GLN A 325 -23.82 -5.52 -12.41
N THR A 326 -23.36 -4.29 -12.23
CA THR A 326 -22.03 -3.83 -12.66
C THR A 326 -20.90 -4.68 -12.05
N LEU A 327 -20.97 -5.00 -10.76
CA LEU A 327 -19.98 -5.87 -10.10
C LEU A 327 -19.94 -7.30 -10.67
N ARG A 328 -21.11 -7.86 -11.01
CA ARG A 328 -21.21 -9.20 -11.62
C ARG A 328 -20.69 -9.20 -13.05
N THR A 329 -21.04 -8.20 -13.85
CA THR A 329 -20.63 -8.10 -15.27
C THR A 329 -19.13 -7.87 -15.42
N ASN A 330 -18.55 -6.96 -14.63
CA ASN A 330 -17.18 -6.50 -14.85
C ASN A 330 -16.12 -7.29 -14.06
N HIS A 331 -16.52 -8.29 -13.25
CA HIS A 331 -15.67 -9.12 -12.37
C HIS A 331 -14.45 -8.38 -11.77
N PRO A 332 -14.59 -7.17 -11.21
CA PRO A 332 -13.48 -6.23 -11.20
C PRO A 332 -12.43 -6.62 -10.16
N HIS A 333 -11.29 -7.10 -10.63
CA HIS A 333 -10.05 -7.23 -9.87
C HIS A 333 -9.50 -5.82 -9.51
N LEU A 334 -10.19 -5.09 -8.63
CA LEU A 334 -9.75 -3.79 -8.11
C LEU A 334 -8.47 -3.98 -7.29
N VAL A 335 -7.30 -3.79 -7.89
CA VAL A 335 -5.99 -4.14 -7.30
C VAL A 335 -5.67 -3.35 -6.02
N ASP A 336 -6.34 -2.21 -5.79
CA ASP A 336 -5.85 -1.15 -4.89
C ASP A 336 -6.80 -0.74 -3.75
N LEU A 337 -7.73 -1.60 -3.35
CA LEU A 337 -8.66 -1.32 -2.24
C LEU A 337 -8.43 -2.24 -1.03
N LYS A 338 -8.65 -1.69 0.17
CA LYS A 338 -8.76 -2.42 1.44
C LYS A 338 -9.87 -3.47 1.28
N LYS A 339 -9.44 -4.71 1.09
CA LYS A 339 -10.26 -5.83 0.60
C LYS A 339 -10.37 -6.92 1.64
N LYS A 340 -11.58 -7.41 1.86
CA LYS A 340 -11.88 -8.59 2.68
C LYS A 340 -12.18 -9.76 1.75
N VAL A 341 -11.42 -10.84 1.87
CA VAL A 341 -11.64 -12.07 1.11
C VAL A 341 -12.81 -12.84 1.75
N LEU A 342 -13.63 -13.50 0.94
CA LEU A 342 -14.75 -14.35 1.34
C LEU A 342 -14.37 -15.83 1.14
N VAL A 343 -15.09 -16.76 1.78
CA VAL A 343 -14.73 -18.20 1.77
C VAL A 343 -14.61 -18.80 0.36
N CYS A 344 -15.32 -18.27 -0.63
CA CYS A 344 -15.18 -18.66 -2.05
C CYS A 344 -13.95 -18.09 -2.79
N GLY A 345 -13.08 -17.33 -2.13
CA GLY A 345 -11.90 -16.66 -2.73
C GLY A 345 -12.16 -15.27 -3.30
N HIS A 346 -13.42 -14.86 -3.51
CA HIS A 346 -13.74 -13.49 -3.95
C HIS A 346 -13.44 -12.45 -2.88
N ALA A 347 -13.04 -11.24 -3.28
CA ALA A 347 -12.73 -10.14 -2.36
C ALA A 347 -13.65 -8.93 -2.56
N LEU A 348 -14.22 -8.42 -1.47
CA LEU A 348 -15.07 -7.22 -1.46
C LEU A 348 -14.37 -6.07 -0.73
N CYS A 349 -14.63 -4.84 -1.15
CA CYS A 349 -14.24 -3.64 -0.40
C CYS A 349 -15.29 -3.28 0.67
N ASP A 350 -14.89 -2.47 1.64
CA ASP A 350 -15.74 -2.05 2.76
C ASP A 350 -17.10 -1.45 2.32
N PRO A 351 -17.18 -0.55 1.30
CA PRO A 351 -18.46 -0.07 0.79
C PRO A 351 -19.38 -1.18 0.25
N CYS A 352 -18.87 -2.15 -0.51
CA CYS A 352 -19.68 -3.26 -1.02
C CYS A 352 -20.34 -4.06 0.13
N ILE A 353 -19.60 -4.27 1.22
CA ILE A 353 -20.12 -5.00 2.39
C ILE A 353 -21.22 -4.18 3.10
N ARG A 354 -21.09 -2.84 3.15
CA ARG A 354 -22.12 -1.97 3.72
C ARG A 354 -23.38 -1.86 2.85
N ILE A 355 -23.23 -1.81 1.52
CA ILE A 355 -24.33 -1.74 0.55
C ILE A 355 -25.16 -3.03 0.55
N PHE A 356 -24.50 -4.19 0.57
CA PHE A 356 -25.14 -5.49 0.37
C PHE A 356 -25.35 -6.32 1.63
N GLY A 357 -24.66 -5.98 2.73
CA GLY A 357 -24.79 -6.65 4.01
C GLY A 357 -26.04 -6.21 4.78
N ALA A 358 -26.64 -7.13 5.52
CA ALA A 358 -27.68 -6.80 6.49
C ALA A 358 -27.02 -6.21 7.75
N ARG A 359 -27.31 -4.94 8.09
CA ARG A 359 -26.86 -4.33 9.35
C ARG A 359 -27.34 -5.16 10.54
N SER A 360 -26.47 -5.35 11.54
CA SER A 360 -26.85 -5.94 12.83
C SER A 360 -27.94 -5.10 13.50
N ARG A 361 -28.75 -5.76 14.34
CA ARG A 361 -29.77 -5.09 15.16
C ARG A 361 -29.22 -4.66 16.51
N SER A 362 -28.07 -5.19 16.91
CA SER A 362 -27.45 -5.01 18.23
C SER A 362 -26.26 -4.06 18.23
N GLU A 363 -25.59 -3.85 17.09
CA GLU A 363 -24.49 -2.89 16.93
C GLU A 363 -24.58 -2.17 15.58
N ARG A 364 -24.19 -0.88 15.56
CA ARG A 364 -24.43 0.08 14.47
C ARG A 364 -23.49 -0.08 13.27
N ASN A 365 -22.31 -0.65 13.45
CA ASN A 365 -21.25 -0.77 12.45
C ASN A 365 -20.95 -2.23 12.05
N THR A 366 -21.81 -3.16 12.44
CA THR A 366 -21.69 -4.59 12.12
C THR A 366 -22.65 -4.98 11.00
N PHE A 367 -22.15 -5.71 10.01
CA PHE A 367 -22.88 -6.11 8.81
C PHE A 367 -22.71 -7.61 8.54
N GLU A 368 -23.82 -8.27 8.19
CA GLU A 368 -23.86 -9.71 7.90
C GLU A 368 -24.10 -9.96 6.41
N LEU A 369 -23.19 -10.68 5.75
CA LEU A 369 -23.38 -11.19 4.39
C LEU A 369 -23.75 -12.68 4.44
N LYS A 370 -24.95 -12.99 3.92
CA LYS A 370 -25.47 -14.37 3.78
C LYS A 370 -24.90 -15.11 2.57
N GLU A 371 -24.46 -14.39 1.55
CA GLU A 371 -23.96 -14.96 0.30
C GLU A 371 -22.90 -14.05 -0.35
N CYS A 372 -22.13 -14.61 -1.28
CA CYS A 372 -21.24 -13.84 -2.13
C CYS A 372 -22.02 -13.05 -3.18
N VAL A 373 -21.92 -11.72 -3.18
CA VAL A 373 -22.56 -10.88 -4.20
C VAL A 373 -22.10 -11.17 -5.63
N LEU A 374 -20.88 -11.71 -5.80
CA LEU A 374 -20.29 -12.04 -7.10
C LEU A 374 -20.69 -13.43 -7.63
N CYS A 375 -20.67 -14.48 -6.79
CA CYS A 375 -20.91 -15.86 -7.24
C CYS A 375 -22.06 -16.61 -6.54
N GLY A 376 -22.82 -15.97 -5.64
CA GLY A 376 -23.99 -16.57 -4.98
C GLY A 376 -23.69 -17.68 -3.96
N VAL A 377 -22.42 -18.02 -3.71
CA VAL A 377 -22.06 -19.00 -2.66
C VAL A 377 -22.58 -18.51 -1.31
N ASN A 378 -23.48 -19.30 -0.72
CA ASN A 378 -24.07 -19.05 0.60
C ASN A 378 -23.04 -19.31 1.71
N TYR A 379 -23.05 -18.48 2.74
CA TYR A 379 -22.21 -18.61 3.92
C TYR A 379 -23.05 -18.73 5.18
N GLN A 380 -22.58 -19.53 6.14
CA GLN A 380 -23.03 -19.44 7.53
C GLN A 380 -22.66 -18.03 8.05
N SER A 381 -23.64 -17.12 8.01
CA SER A 381 -23.56 -15.66 8.19
C SER A 381 -22.17 -15.06 8.45
N SER A 382 -21.52 -14.52 7.42
CA SER A 382 -20.23 -13.84 7.58
C SER A 382 -20.44 -12.45 8.18
N LYS A 383 -19.99 -12.25 9.42
CA LYS A 383 -20.08 -10.97 10.14
C LYS A 383 -18.84 -10.09 9.90
N PHE A 384 -19.07 -8.81 9.61
CA PHE A 384 -18.04 -7.80 9.41
C PHE A 384 -18.29 -6.62 10.35
N HIS A 385 -17.34 -6.37 11.25
CA HIS A 385 -17.39 -5.29 12.23
C HIS A 385 -16.53 -4.13 11.72
N PHE A 386 -17.09 -2.94 11.53
CA PHE A 386 -16.31 -1.77 11.12
C PHE A 386 -16.02 -0.86 12.32
N VAL A 387 -14.88 -0.15 12.27
CA VAL A 387 -14.62 0.97 13.19
C VAL A 387 -15.68 2.06 12.93
N PRO A 388 -16.42 2.53 13.95
CA PRO A 388 -17.37 3.63 13.78
C PRO A 388 -16.68 4.90 13.25
N PRO A 389 -17.34 5.70 12.39
CA PRO A 389 -16.80 6.94 11.82
C PRO A 389 -16.04 7.83 12.81
N THR A 390 -16.63 8.11 13.97
CA THR A 390 -16.08 9.03 14.98
C THR A 390 -15.23 8.34 16.06
N ALA A 391 -15.19 7.01 16.09
CA ALA A 391 -14.46 6.24 17.10
C ALA A 391 -12.95 6.18 16.81
N GLY A 392 -12.11 6.16 17.84
CA GLY A 392 -10.67 5.99 17.71
C GLY A 392 -10.24 4.53 17.48
N ILE A 393 -8.94 4.31 17.31
CA ILE A 393 -8.37 2.96 17.11
C ILE A 393 -7.91 2.37 18.45
N ARG A 394 -8.19 1.09 18.67
CA ARG A 394 -7.82 0.32 19.87
C ARG A 394 -6.74 -0.69 19.49
N MET A 395 -5.56 -0.57 20.09
CA MET A 395 -4.35 -1.27 19.62
C MET A 395 -3.72 -2.21 20.64
N LEU A 396 -3.23 -3.36 20.17
CA LEU A 396 -2.35 -4.27 20.92
C LEU A 396 -0.99 -4.42 20.24
N SER A 397 0.07 -4.43 21.03
CA SER A 397 1.41 -4.90 20.65
C SER A 397 1.87 -5.97 21.62
N VAL A 398 2.42 -7.08 21.09
CA VAL A 398 2.94 -8.20 21.90
C VAL A 398 4.38 -8.48 21.51
N ASP A 399 5.27 -8.40 22.49
CA ASP A 399 6.71 -8.55 22.28
C ASP A 399 7.14 -9.98 21.95
N GLY A 400 8.28 -10.08 21.29
CA GLY A 400 9.05 -11.33 21.24
C GLY A 400 9.68 -11.69 22.59
N GLY A 401 10.03 -12.97 22.77
CA GLY A 401 10.62 -13.45 24.02
C GLY A 401 10.67 -14.97 24.21
N GLY A 402 10.60 -15.77 23.14
CA GLY A 402 10.64 -17.24 23.24
C GLY A 402 9.55 -17.78 24.19
N VAL A 403 9.90 -18.73 25.06
CA VAL A 403 8.98 -19.32 26.06
C VAL A 403 8.31 -18.29 26.99
N ARG A 404 8.88 -17.07 27.13
CA ARG A 404 8.27 -15.98 27.90
C ARG A 404 7.05 -15.35 27.23
N GLY A 405 6.71 -15.74 26.00
CA GLY A 405 5.42 -15.42 25.37
C GLY A 405 4.19 -15.92 26.17
N VAL A 406 4.39 -16.80 27.17
CA VAL A 406 3.34 -17.14 28.13
C VAL A 406 2.94 -15.96 29.05
N ILE A 407 3.85 -15.01 29.33
CA ILE A 407 3.58 -13.83 30.16
C ILE A 407 2.45 -12.96 29.58
N PRO A 408 2.54 -12.46 28.33
CA PRO A 408 1.45 -11.67 27.75
C PRO A 408 0.16 -12.47 27.61
N LEU A 409 0.23 -13.80 27.40
CA LEU A 409 -0.96 -14.66 27.39
C LEU A 409 -1.67 -14.72 28.76
N VAL A 410 -0.93 -14.76 29.88
CA VAL A 410 -1.53 -14.71 31.23
C VAL A 410 -2.18 -13.35 31.50
N VAL A 411 -1.55 -12.25 31.08
CA VAL A 411 -2.15 -10.90 31.18
C VAL A 411 -3.43 -10.81 30.33
N LEU A 412 -3.41 -11.30 29.09
CA LEU A 412 -4.60 -11.35 28.24
C LEU A 412 -5.69 -12.25 28.82
N GLN A 413 -5.35 -13.40 29.41
CA GLN A 413 -6.31 -14.28 30.11
C GLN A 413 -6.94 -13.60 31.33
N HIS A 414 -6.17 -12.79 32.07
CA HIS A 414 -6.71 -12.03 33.19
C HIS A 414 -7.73 -10.98 32.72
N LEU A 415 -7.39 -10.19 31.68
CA LEU A 415 -8.30 -9.21 31.09
C LEU A 415 -9.55 -9.88 30.48
N ASP A 416 -9.38 -11.02 29.79
CA ASP A 416 -10.47 -11.82 29.22
C ASP A 416 -11.44 -12.30 30.31
N ARG A 417 -10.94 -12.77 31.46
CA ARG A 417 -11.78 -13.14 32.63
C ARG A 417 -12.49 -11.94 33.26
N THR A 418 -11.82 -10.79 33.37
CA THR A 418 -12.41 -9.56 33.91
C THR A 418 -13.55 -9.04 33.03
N LEU A 419 -13.45 -9.19 31.71
CA LEU A 419 -14.44 -8.70 30.75
C LEU A 419 -15.49 -9.75 30.37
N ALA A 420 -15.25 -11.05 30.63
CA ALA A 420 -16.17 -12.16 30.31
C ALA A 420 -17.65 -11.95 30.71
N PRO A 421 -18.01 -11.27 31.83
CA PRO A 421 -19.41 -10.97 32.14
C PRO A 421 -20.14 -10.08 31.12
N LEU A 422 -19.42 -9.31 30.29
CA LEU A 422 -19.96 -8.59 29.15
C LEU A 422 -20.34 -9.52 27.97
N GLY A 423 -19.97 -10.80 28.01
CA GLY A 423 -20.25 -11.75 26.94
C GLY A 423 -19.43 -11.51 25.65
N CYS A 424 -18.40 -10.66 25.71
CA CYS A 424 -17.41 -10.44 24.66
C CYS A 424 -16.02 -10.90 25.14
N ALA A 425 -15.16 -11.32 24.22
CA ALA A 425 -13.81 -11.78 24.52
C ALA A 425 -12.81 -10.62 24.39
N ILE A 426 -11.65 -10.71 25.06
CA ILE A 426 -10.60 -9.68 25.03
C ILE A 426 -10.20 -9.28 23.60
N LYS A 427 -10.30 -10.21 22.65
CA LYS A 427 -10.01 -9.99 21.22
C LYS A 427 -10.95 -9.01 20.50
N ASP A 428 -12.18 -8.85 21.00
CA ASP A 428 -13.19 -7.96 20.40
C ASP A 428 -12.96 -6.49 20.77
N HIS A 429 -12.08 -6.24 21.75
CA HIS A 429 -11.69 -4.91 22.22
C HIS A 429 -10.55 -4.28 21.39
N PHE A 430 -10.04 -4.93 20.36
CA PHE A 430 -8.94 -4.44 19.53
C PHE A 430 -9.28 -4.41 18.04
N ASP A 431 -8.92 -3.32 17.38
CA ASP A 431 -9.09 -3.14 15.93
C ASP A 431 -7.81 -3.50 15.16
N PHE A 432 -6.66 -3.25 15.79
CA PHE A 432 -5.33 -3.55 15.25
C PHE A 432 -4.45 -4.25 16.28
N VAL A 433 -3.80 -5.34 15.90
CA VAL A 433 -2.84 -6.08 16.73
C VAL A 433 -1.57 -6.40 15.97
N CYS A 434 -0.42 -6.21 16.63
CA CYS A 434 0.89 -6.57 16.07
C CYS A 434 1.70 -7.41 17.05
N GLY A 435 2.43 -8.40 16.53
CA GLY A 435 3.26 -9.30 17.33
C GLY A 435 4.62 -9.58 16.69
N THR A 436 5.64 -9.73 17.53
CA THR A 436 6.99 -10.17 17.11
C THR A 436 7.30 -11.52 17.73
N SER A 437 7.91 -12.46 16.99
CA SER A 437 8.37 -13.76 17.53
C SER A 437 7.27 -14.53 18.26
N ALA A 438 7.52 -14.97 19.50
CA ALA A 438 6.51 -15.55 20.38
C ALA A 438 5.23 -14.69 20.51
N GLY A 439 5.34 -13.36 20.54
CA GLY A 439 4.19 -12.45 20.48
C GLY A 439 3.45 -12.48 19.14
N GLY A 440 4.16 -12.75 18.04
CA GLY A 440 3.60 -13.08 16.73
C GLY A 440 2.73 -14.34 16.79
N LEU A 441 3.21 -15.40 17.45
CA LEU A 441 2.42 -16.62 17.68
C LEU A 441 1.16 -16.36 18.51
N VAL A 442 1.26 -15.49 19.53
CA VAL A 442 0.12 -15.07 20.36
C VAL A 442 -0.94 -14.34 19.53
N VAL A 443 -0.55 -13.34 18.73
CA VAL A 443 -1.53 -12.57 17.94
C VAL A 443 -2.16 -13.41 16.83
N ILE A 444 -1.38 -14.29 16.17
CA ILE A 444 -1.92 -15.24 15.20
C ILE A 444 -2.94 -16.17 15.88
N GLY A 445 -2.57 -16.81 17.01
CA GLY A 445 -3.45 -17.75 17.70
C GLY A 445 -4.76 -17.13 18.17
N MET A 446 -4.70 -16.02 18.92
CA MET A 446 -5.88 -15.40 19.53
C MET A 446 -6.73 -14.59 18.54
N PHE A 447 -6.10 -13.81 17.65
CA PHE A 447 -6.81 -12.80 16.84
C PHE A 447 -7.03 -13.22 15.39
N LEU A 448 -6.16 -14.03 14.79
CA LEU A 448 -6.37 -14.57 13.44
C LEU A 448 -7.09 -15.93 13.49
N LEU A 449 -6.62 -16.85 14.35
CA LEU A 449 -7.17 -18.21 14.48
C LEU A 449 -8.27 -18.34 15.54
N GLN A 450 -8.61 -17.24 16.22
CA GLN A 450 -9.75 -17.10 17.12
C GLN A 450 -9.72 -17.99 18.38
N TRP A 451 -8.56 -18.53 18.75
CA TRP A 451 -8.39 -19.33 19.97
C TRP A 451 -8.72 -18.50 21.22
N GLY A 452 -9.41 -19.10 22.20
CA GLY A 452 -9.63 -18.47 23.51
C GLY A 452 -8.31 -18.33 24.29
N ALA A 453 -8.25 -17.44 25.28
CA ALA A 453 -7.00 -17.16 26.01
C ALA A 453 -6.44 -18.41 26.71
N THR A 454 -7.28 -19.21 27.37
CA THR A 454 -6.89 -20.48 28.02
C THR A 454 -6.38 -21.53 27.02
N GLU A 455 -7.04 -21.67 25.87
CA GLU A 455 -6.63 -22.58 24.80
C GLU A 455 -5.30 -22.13 24.17
N SER A 456 -5.08 -20.82 24.07
CA SER A 456 -3.84 -20.23 23.55
C SER A 456 -2.66 -20.51 24.48
N ILE A 457 -2.83 -20.41 25.80
CA ILE A 457 -1.82 -20.83 26.80
C ILE A 457 -1.48 -22.32 26.62
N ARG A 458 -2.50 -23.18 26.59
CA ARG A 458 -2.33 -24.63 26.46
C ARG A 458 -1.61 -25.04 25.16
N ARG A 459 -1.95 -24.39 24.04
CA ARG A 459 -1.27 -24.59 22.75
C ARG A 459 0.16 -24.07 22.77
N PHE A 460 0.39 -22.90 23.34
CA PHE A 460 1.71 -22.31 23.46
C PHE A 460 2.66 -23.19 24.29
N GLU A 461 2.18 -23.71 25.43
CA GLU A 461 2.88 -24.70 26.26
C GLU A 461 3.27 -25.94 25.45
N GLN A 462 2.32 -26.55 24.72
CA GLN A 462 2.57 -27.73 23.89
C GLN A 462 3.53 -27.47 22.72
N VAL A 463 3.56 -26.26 22.17
CA VAL A 463 4.52 -25.87 21.12
C VAL A 463 5.90 -25.67 21.73
N ALA A 464 6.01 -24.96 22.86
CA ALA A 464 7.28 -24.74 23.55
C ALA A 464 7.92 -26.05 24.01
N GLU A 465 7.15 -26.95 24.61
CA GLU A 465 7.60 -28.29 25.02
C GLU A 465 8.09 -29.12 23.82
N LYS A 466 7.36 -29.13 22.69
CA LYS A 466 7.80 -29.86 21.49
C LYS A 466 9.01 -29.24 20.80
N THR A 467 9.19 -27.93 20.91
CA THR A 467 10.28 -27.20 20.27
C THR A 467 11.57 -27.29 21.09
N PHE A 468 11.48 -27.16 22.42
CA PHE A 468 12.64 -27.03 23.31
C PHE A 468 12.76 -28.12 24.39
N GLY A 469 11.69 -28.87 24.69
CA GLY A 469 11.65 -29.83 25.80
C GLY A 469 12.57 -31.04 25.65
N LYS A 470 13.05 -31.33 24.43
CA LYS A 470 14.14 -32.30 24.23
C LYS A 470 15.49 -31.64 24.54
N ARG A 471 15.89 -31.63 25.80
CA ARG A 471 17.33 -31.62 26.12
C ARG A 471 17.94 -32.87 25.48
N LYS A 472 18.73 -32.69 24.41
CA LYS A 472 19.62 -33.75 23.92
C LYS A 472 20.65 -33.97 25.03
N ASP A 473 20.57 -35.10 25.72
CA ASP A 473 21.55 -35.51 26.72
C ASP A 473 22.96 -35.36 26.17
N ILE A 474 23.83 -34.71 26.96
CA ILE A 474 25.30 -34.75 27.06
C ILE A 474 26.12 -35.23 25.82
N ILE A 475 25.66 -35.00 24.61
CA ILE A 475 26.43 -35.13 23.37
C ILE A 475 27.22 -33.83 23.22
N SER A 476 28.53 -33.97 23.04
CA SER A 476 29.51 -32.92 23.36
C SER A 476 29.15 -31.54 22.80
N ARG A 477 29.46 -30.50 23.60
CA ARG A 477 29.36 -29.08 23.19
C ARG A 477 30.02 -28.82 21.83
N ALA A 478 31.06 -29.58 21.48
CA ALA A 478 31.71 -29.55 20.17
C ALA A 478 30.78 -30.04 19.05
N LEU A 479 30.12 -31.21 19.18
CA LEU A 479 29.14 -31.72 18.22
C LEU A 479 27.91 -30.81 18.09
N GLN A 480 27.45 -30.20 19.17
CA GLN A 480 26.37 -29.20 19.12
C GLN A 480 26.78 -27.95 18.35
N LEU A 481 28.01 -27.44 18.55
CA LEU A 481 28.55 -26.32 17.77
C LEU A 481 28.79 -26.68 16.30
N LEU A 482 29.20 -27.92 16.01
CA LEU A 482 29.43 -28.39 14.64
C LEU A 482 28.11 -28.59 13.89
N ASN A 483 27.09 -29.17 14.53
CA ASN A 483 25.74 -29.24 13.95
C ASN A 483 25.10 -27.85 13.83
N ALA A 484 25.23 -26.95 14.81
CA ALA A 484 24.72 -25.58 14.65
C ALA A 484 25.42 -24.80 13.52
N TYR A 485 26.69 -25.12 13.23
CA TYR A 485 27.46 -24.58 12.11
C TYR A 485 27.05 -25.18 10.74
N VAL A 486 26.55 -26.42 10.71
CA VAL A 486 26.14 -27.15 9.48
C VAL A 486 24.64 -27.00 9.18
N GLU A 487 23.79 -27.01 10.21
CA GLU A 487 22.32 -26.92 10.12
C GLU A 487 21.80 -25.48 10.22
N ASP A 488 22.64 -24.51 10.61
CA ASP A 488 22.33 -23.08 10.74
C ASP A 488 21.25 -22.76 11.82
N GLY A 489 21.16 -23.60 12.85
CA GLY A 489 20.24 -23.45 13.99
C GLY A 489 20.42 -24.56 15.04
N GLN A 490 19.86 -24.37 16.24
CA GLN A 490 19.87 -25.38 17.33
C GLN A 490 18.59 -26.22 17.36
N TYR A 491 17.46 -25.64 16.95
CA TYR A 491 16.12 -26.19 17.04
C TYR A 491 15.42 -26.17 15.68
N SER A 492 14.43 -27.06 15.50
CA SER A 492 13.63 -27.13 14.27
C SER A 492 12.31 -26.36 14.42
N LEU A 493 11.97 -25.57 13.40
CA LEU A 493 10.68 -24.87 13.31
C LEU A 493 9.48 -25.81 13.08
N ALA A 494 9.71 -27.11 12.82
CA ALA A 494 8.65 -28.08 12.49
C ALA A 494 7.52 -28.16 13.55
N ALA A 495 7.85 -28.00 14.84
CA ALA A 495 6.85 -28.01 15.92
C ALA A 495 5.91 -26.78 15.85
N ILE A 496 6.44 -25.61 15.51
CA ILE A 496 5.67 -24.38 15.26
C ILE A 496 4.86 -24.56 13.98
N GLN A 497 5.50 -24.93 12.87
CA GLN A 497 4.85 -25.08 11.57
C GLN A 497 3.64 -26.03 11.65
N GLU A 498 3.80 -27.18 12.32
CA GLU A 498 2.76 -28.19 12.43
C GLU A 498 1.60 -27.76 13.36
N ALA A 499 1.87 -26.99 14.42
CA ALA A 499 0.81 -26.50 15.31
C ALA A 499 -0.14 -25.52 14.61
N PHE A 500 0.39 -24.66 13.75
CA PHE A 500 -0.42 -23.74 12.95
C PHE A 500 -1.03 -24.43 11.72
N ARG A 501 -0.32 -25.39 11.10
CA ARG A 501 -0.83 -26.18 9.97
C ARG A 501 -1.99 -27.11 10.34
N LYS A 502 -1.90 -27.87 11.45
CA LYS A 502 -2.94 -28.81 11.91
C LYS A 502 -4.28 -28.17 12.26
N THR A 503 -4.38 -26.84 12.30
CA THR A 503 -5.64 -26.16 12.64
C THR A 503 -6.65 -26.18 11.49
N PHE A 504 -6.24 -26.50 10.24
CA PHE A 504 -7.12 -26.58 9.07
C PHE A 504 -6.74 -27.73 8.13
N ASN A 505 -7.72 -28.19 7.35
CA ASN A 505 -7.52 -29.25 6.33
C ASN A 505 -6.76 -28.76 5.08
N SER A 506 -6.60 -27.45 4.92
CA SER A 506 -5.88 -26.79 3.83
C SER A 506 -4.95 -25.71 4.38
N PRO A 507 -3.84 -25.36 3.68
CA PRO A 507 -2.94 -24.31 4.13
C PRO A 507 -3.65 -22.95 4.14
N LEU A 508 -3.91 -22.43 5.34
CA LEU A 508 -4.54 -21.14 5.55
C LEU A 508 -3.54 -20.03 5.17
N GLN A 509 -3.95 -19.08 4.32
CA GLN A 509 -3.13 -17.90 4.03
C GLN A 509 -3.25 -16.84 5.14
N MET A 510 -2.27 -15.94 5.25
CA MET A 510 -2.39 -14.77 6.11
C MET A 510 -3.49 -13.83 5.59
N PHE A 511 -3.49 -13.54 4.27
CA PHE A 511 -4.58 -12.82 3.60
C PHE A 511 -5.71 -13.77 3.18
N ASN A 512 -6.52 -14.17 4.15
CA ASN A 512 -7.53 -15.24 3.99
C ASN A 512 -8.90 -14.79 4.56
N PRO A 513 -10.02 -15.45 4.19
CA PRO A 513 -11.34 -15.05 4.64
C PRO A 513 -11.48 -14.98 6.15
N LEU A 514 -11.71 -13.76 6.63
CA LEU A 514 -11.71 -13.41 8.03
C LEU A 514 -12.98 -13.88 8.74
N ARG A 515 -12.82 -14.42 9.94
CA ARG A 515 -13.94 -14.65 10.89
C ARG A 515 -14.26 -13.42 11.75
N ASN A 516 -13.34 -12.46 11.82
CA ASN A 516 -13.40 -11.21 12.59
C ASN A 516 -12.63 -10.11 11.86
N ASP A 517 -13.01 -8.84 12.02
CA ASP A 517 -12.36 -7.77 11.24
C ASP A 517 -11.06 -7.22 11.84
N THR A 518 -10.56 -7.78 12.94
CA THR A 518 -9.32 -7.32 13.58
C THR A 518 -8.15 -7.43 12.60
N LYS A 519 -7.45 -6.32 12.43
CA LYS A 519 -6.28 -6.21 11.56
C LYS A 519 -5.07 -6.77 12.31
N VAL A 520 -4.54 -7.89 11.82
CA VAL A 520 -3.42 -8.63 12.43
C VAL A 520 -2.17 -8.43 11.59
N ALA A 521 -1.07 -8.07 12.23
CA ALA A 521 0.27 -8.00 11.65
C ALA A 521 1.27 -8.81 12.50
N VAL A 522 2.23 -9.46 11.85
CA VAL A 522 3.41 -10.02 12.52
C VAL A 522 4.69 -9.52 11.86
N THR A 523 5.69 -9.22 12.67
CA THR A 523 6.98 -8.69 12.20
C THR A 523 7.93 -9.82 11.79
N THR A 524 8.79 -9.54 10.82
CA THR A 524 9.90 -10.39 10.41
C THR A 524 11.02 -9.48 9.90
N ALA A 525 12.23 -10.02 9.69
CA ALA A 525 13.28 -9.34 8.93
C ALA A 525 13.67 -10.21 7.74
N ALA A 526 13.87 -9.62 6.56
CA ALA A 526 14.39 -10.37 5.43
C ALA A 526 15.92 -10.50 5.53
N VAL A 527 16.47 -11.66 5.14
CA VAL A 527 17.90 -11.97 5.37
C VAL A 527 18.83 -11.12 4.48
N HIS A 528 18.35 -10.62 3.35
CA HIS A 528 19.17 -10.01 2.30
C HIS A 528 19.36 -8.49 2.47
N ASP A 529 18.38 -7.78 3.02
CA ASP A 529 18.39 -6.33 3.27
C ASP A 529 18.42 -5.98 4.77
N ALA A 530 18.15 -6.96 5.64
CA ALA A 530 17.91 -6.81 7.08
C ALA A 530 16.77 -5.83 7.45
N LEU A 531 15.93 -5.41 6.50
CA LEU A 531 14.83 -4.49 6.76
C LEU A 531 13.69 -5.20 7.52
N PRO A 532 12.91 -4.47 8.32
CA PRO A 532 11.71 -5.01 8.93
C PRO A 532 10.58 -5.10 7.89
N TRP A 533 9.96 -6.28 7.85
CA TRP A 533 8.86 -6.60 6.96
C TRP A 533 7.66 -7.11 7.78
N LEU A 534 6.44 -6.87 7.29
CA LEU A 534 5.21 -7.35 7.94
C LEU A 534 4.50 -8.43 7.10
N PHE A 535 4.04 -9.49 7.78
CA PHE A 535 2.99 -10.36 7.25
C PHE A 535 1.67 -9.97 7.90
N THR A 536 0.64 -9.68 7.10
CA THR A 536 -0.62 -9.11 7.61
C THR A 536 -1.85 -9.87 7.10
N ASN A 537 -3.01 -9.70 7.74
CA ASN A 537 -4.28 -10.30 7.28
C ASN A 537 -5.16 -9.37 6.41
N TYR A 538 -4.65 -8.19 6.05
CA TYR A 538 -5.34 -7.17 5.25
C TYR A 538 -4.47 -6.68 4.09
N ASN A 539 -5.10 -6.28 2.97
CA ASN A 539 -4.36 -5.55 1.93
C ASN A 539 -4.37 -4.05 2.24
N GLY A 540 -3.20 -3.42 2.12
CA GLY A 540 -3.02 -1.97 2.23
C GLY A 540 -2.17 -1.36 1.12
N GLY A 541 -1.74 -2.13 0.11
CA GLY A 541 -0.73 -1.65 -0.85
C GLY A 541 0.67 -1.53 -0.24
N LYS A 542 1.61 -0.93 -0.99
CA LYS A 542 3.01 -0.75 -0.59
C LYS A 542 3.16 0.40 0.42
N ARG A 543 4.06 0.29 1.40
CA ARG A 543 4.38 1.42 2.30
C ARG A 543 5.23 2.49 1.59
N PRO A 544 5.11 3.77 2.01
CA PRO A 544 6.02 4.83 1.56
C PRO A 544 7.48 4.48 1.91
N ASN A 545 8.41 4.80 1.01
CA ASN A 545 9.81 4.33 1.10
C ASN A 545 10.58 4.90 2.33
N ASP A 546 10.05 5.92 3.00
CA ASP A 546 10.64 6.64 4.13
C ASP A 546 10.25 6.08 5.51
N VAL A 547 9.23 5.20 5.60
CA VAL A 547 8.74 4.68 6.89
C VAL A 547 9.61 3.55 7.46
N GLY A 548 10.61 3.07 6.70
CA GLY A 548 11.61 2.11 7.18
C GLY A 548 11.14 0.67 7.35
N TYR A 549 9.89 0.34 6.98
CA TYR A 549 9.35 -1.02 6.90
C TYR A 549 8.43 -1.15 5.67
N ASP A 550 8.17 -2.38 5.23
CA ASP A 550 7.16 -2.66 4.18
C ASP A 550 6.36 -3.94 4.48
N VAL A 551 5.30 -4.21 3.70
CA VAL A 551 4.43 -5.38 3.85
C VAL A 551 4.75 -6.41 2.78
N VAL A 552 4.98 -7.67 3.16
CA VAL A 552 5.18 -8.75 2.20
C VAL A 552 3.85 -9.15 1.59
N ARG A 553 3.75 -9.10 0.26
CA ARG A 553 2.61 -9.60 -0.51
C ARG A 553 3.06 -10.29 -1.78
N ALA A 554 2.45 -11.43 -2.07
CA ALA A 554 2.55 -12.03 -3.40
C ALA A 554 1.61 -11.34 -4.40
N GLU A 555 2.02 -11.29 -5.68
CA GLU A 555 1.17 -10.80 -6.79
C GLU A 555 -0.12 -11.62 -6.97
N LYS A 556 -0.12 -12.88 -6.53
CA LYS A 556 -1.23 -13.83 -6.67
C LYS A 556 -1.55 -14.41 -5.30
N ALA A 557 -2.83 -14.37 -4.89
CA ALA A 557 -3.28 -14.82 -3.57
C ALA A 557 -2.89 -16.28 -3.22
N GLN A 558 -2.84 -17.16 -4.23
CA GLN A 558 -2.40 -18.56 -4.06
C GLN A 558 -0.90 -18.72 -3.71
N ASN A 559 -0.09 -17.69 -3.96
CA ASN A 559 1.34 -17.63 -3.67
C ASN A 559 1.64 -16.75 -2.43
N ASP A 560 0.61 -16.18 -1.77
CA ASP A 560 0.80 -15.39 -0.56
C ASP A 560 1.24 -16.29 0.60
N ILE A 561 1.73 -15.67 1.70
CA ILE A 561 2.30 -16.43 2.81
C ILE A 561 1.24 -17.18 3.63
N THR A 562 1.53 -18.45 3.96
CA THR A 562 0.68 -19.25 4.85
C THR A 562 0.81 -18.79 6.30
N VAL A 563 -0.25 -18.98 7.10
CA VAL A 563 -0.19 -18.69 8.54
C VAL A 563 0.89 -19.51 9.25
N SER A 564 1.09 -20.77 8.83
CA SER A 564 2.17 -21.61 9.33
C SER A 564 3.56 -21.07 8.98
N ASP A 565 3.77 -20.55 7.77
CA ASP A 565 5.06 -19.99 7.38
C ASP A 565 5.30 -18.62 8.03
N ALA A 566 4.28 -17.76 8.15
CA ALA A 566 4.38 -16.50 8.87
C ALA A 566 4.73 -16.70 10.35
N ALA A 567 4.10 -17.69 11.01
CA ALA A 567 4.43 -18.12 12.37
C ALA A 567 5.88 -18.62 12.52
N CYS A 568 6.39 -19.34 11.51
CA CYS A 568 7.79 -19.77 11.47
C CYS A 568 8.76 -18.60 11.26
N CYS A 569 8.51 -17.74 10.26
CA CYS A 569 9.35 -16.61 9.92
C CYS A 569 9.48 -15.61 11.08
N THR A 570 8.36 -15.24 11.72
CA THR A 570 8.39 -14.30 12.86
C THR A 570 9.16 -14.87 14.04
N SER A 571 9.18 -16.20 14.24
CA SER A 571 9.83 -16.89 15.37
C SER A 571 11.23 -17.43 15.07
N ALA A 572 11.74 -17.26 13.85
CA ALA A 572 13.02 -17.83 13.40
C ALA A 572 14.22 -17.02 13.93
N ALA A 573 14.37 -17.02 15.25
CA ALA A 573 15.39 -16.26 15.96
C ALA A 573 16.79 -16.80 15.64
N PRO A 574 17.73 -15.98 15.12
CA PRO A 574 19.10 -16.42 14.92
C PRO A 574 19.70 -16.97 16.21
N TRP A 575 20.66 -17.89 16.09
CA TRP A 575 21.14 -18.78 17.15
C TRP A 575 20.19 -19.93 17.49
N PHE A 576 18.88 -19.71 17.60
CA PHE A 576 17.92 -20.78 17.93
C PHE A 576 17.45 -21.55 16.70
N PHE A 577 17.09 -20.85 15.63
CA PHE A 577 16.46 -21.42 14.44
C PHE A 577 17.15 -20.94 13.17
N LYS A 578 17.11 -21.78 12.14
CA LYS A 578 17.47 -21.41 10.77
C LYS A 578 16.44 -20.44 10.19
N PRO A 579 16.85 -19.43 9.40
CA PRO A 579 15.92 -18.58 8.65
C PRO A 579 14.97 -19.38 7.75
N GLN A 580 13.69 -19.03 7.78
CA GLN A 580 12.65 -19.72 7.03
C GLN A 580 12.62 -19.25 5.58
N THR A 581 12.69 -20.19 4.64
CA THR A 581 12.55 -19.92 3.21
C THR A 581 11.09 -20.06 2.79
N VAL A 582 10.49 -18.97 2.32
CA VAL A 582 9.11 -18.93 1.84
C VAL A 582 9.11 -18.90 0.31
N ARG A 583 8.44 -19.88 -0.30
CA ARG A 583 8.36 -20.00 -1.77
C ARG A 583 7.80 -18.72 -2.38
N SER A 584 8.42 -18.25 -3.46
CA SER A 584 8.10 -16.99 -4.18
C SER A 584 8.21 -15.67 -3.40
N LEU A 585 8.54 -15.66 -2.10
CA LEU A 585 8.64 -14.44 -1.31
C LEU A 585 10.07 -14.15 -0.80
N GLY A 586 10.87 -15.18 -0.47
CA GLY A 586 12.27 -15.01 -0.09
C GLY A 586 12.65 -15.76 1.18
N ILE A 587 13.67 -15.27 1.89
CA ILE A 587 14.18 -15.85 3.13
C ILE A 587 14.03 -14.83 4.26
N TYR A 588 13.37 -15.26 5.33
CA TYR A 588 12.93 -14.42 6.43
C TYR A 588 13.33 -15.01 7.80
N GLN A 589 13.55 -14.12 8.77
CA GLN A 589 13.98 -14.44 10.13
C GLN A 589 13.24 -13.56 11.16
N ASP A 590 13.48 -13.81 12.44
CA ASP A 590 12.73 -13.17 13.54
C ASP A 590 12.80 -11.63 13.50
N GLY A 591 11.62 -11.00 13.58
CA GLY A 591 11.48 -9.54 13.57
C GLY A 591 12.13 -8.85 14.77
N GLY A 592 12.42 -9.59 15.85
CA GLY A 592 13.09 -9.10 17.05
C GLY A 592 14.52 -8.64 16.84
N LEU A 593 15.12 -8.98 15.69
CA LEU A 593 16.39 -8.37 15.25
C LEU A 593 16.30 -6.85 15.06
N GLN A 594 15.12 -6.34 14.68
CA GLN A 594 14.88 -4.91 14.47
C GLN A 594 13.88 -4.35 15.50
N HIS A 595 12.71 -4.98 15.62
CA HIS A 595 11.58 -4.48 16.42
C HIS A 595 10.98 -5.60 17.29
N ASN A 596 11.67 -5.98 18.37
CA ASN A 596 11.12 -6.97 19.31
C ASN A 596 9.87 -6.46 20.03
N ASN A 597 9.82 -5.17 20.33
CA ASN A 597 8.61 -4.45 20.71
C ASN A 597 7.97 -3.85 19.44
N PRO A 598 6.86 -4.41 18.93
CA PRO A 598 6.24 -3.92 17.70
C PRO A 598 5.35 -2.67 17.91
N ALA A 599 5.37 -2.00 19.08
CA ALA A 599 4.50 -0.86 19.35
C ALA A 599 4.67 0.33 18.39
N SER A 600 5.90 0.63 17.96
CA SER A 600 6.19 1.71 16.99
C SER A 600 5.69 1.36 15.59
N ILE A 601 6.02 0.17 15.10
CA ILE A 601 5.46 -0.42 13.87
C ILE A 601 3.93 -0.36 13.90
N ALA A 602 3.31 -0.79 15.01
CA ALA A 602 1.87 -0.78 15.16
C ALA A 602 1.29 0.63 15.05
N GLN A 603 1.96 1.65 15.59
CA GLN A 603 1.53 3.05 15.49
C GLN A 603 1.65 3.58 14.06
N TRP A 604 2.75 3.28 13.37
CA TRP A 604 2.95 3.68 11.97
C TRP A 604 1.92 3.00 11.05
N GLU A 605 1.69 1.71 11.24
CA GLU A 605 0.75 0.91 10.46
C GLU A 605 -0.71 1.31 10.75
N SER A 606 -1.05 1.64 12.00
CA SER A 606 -2.35 2.20 12.34
C SER A 606 -2.63 3.52 11.62
N ARG A 607 -1.65 4.43 11.54
CA ARG A 607 -1.81 5.70 10.80
C ARG A 607 -1.95 5.47 9.30
N PHE A 608 -1.24 4.48 8.75
CA PHE A 608 -1.40 4.11 7.35
C PHE A 608 -2.78 3.51 7.05
N LEU A 609 -3.29 2.65 7.94
CA LEU A 609 -4.61 2.03 7.80
C LEU A 609 -5.77 2.99 8.05
N TRP A 610 -5.60 3.99 8.92
CA TRP A 610 -6.61 4.99 9.25
C TRP A 610 -5.97 6.40 9.30
N PRO A 611 -5.67 7.01 8.15
CA PRO A 611 -5.01 8.32 8.09
C PRO A 611 -5.83 9.42 8.77
N ASP A 612 -7.16 9.30 8.72
CA ASP A 612 -8.09 10.25 9.35
C ASP A 612 -8.19 10.08 10.88
N LYS A 613 -7.37 9.20 11.51
CA LYS A 613 -7.40 8.88 12.95
C LYS A 613 -6.01 8.98 13.58
N ASP A 614 -5.61 10.21 13.91
CA ASP A 614 -4.23 10.56 14.33
C ASP A 614 -3.67 9.77 15.52
N ASN A 615 -4.54 9.44 16.47
CA ASN A 615 -4.19 8.82 17.75
C ASN A 615 -5.16 7.68 18.10
N PRO A 616 -4.66 6.57 18.66
CA PRO A 616 -5.53 5.56 19.24
C PRO A 616 -6.26 6.06 20.48
N ASP A 617 -7.38 5.45 20.82
CA ASP A 617 -8.06 5.63 22.12
C ASP A 617 -7.17 5.10 23.24
N PHE A 618 -6.63 3.90 23.02
CA PHE A 618 -5.60 3.29 23.84
C PHE A 618 -4.72 2.37 23.00
N ALA A 619 -3.47 2.22 23.42
CA ALA A 619 -2.55 1.22 22.90
C ALA A 619 -1.95 0.44 24.06
N ILE A 620 -2.21 -0.87 24.11
CA ILE A 620 -1.60 -1.78 25.10
C ILE A 620 -0.36 -2.41 24.46
N SER A 621 0.72 -2.45 25.23
CA SER A 621 1.97 -3.09 24.84
C SER A 621 2.37 -4.07 25.93
N LEU A 622 2.44 -5.36 25.58
CA LEU A 622 2.69 -6.45 26.52
C LEU A 622 4.10 -7.00 26.28
N GLY A 623 4.99 -6.74 27.23
CA GLY A 623 6.39 -7.14 27.15
C GLY A 623 6.74 -8.41 27.92
N THR A 624 7.84 -9.02 27.51
CA THR A 624 8.40 -10.26 28.10
C THR A 624 9.59 -9.97 29.04
N ARG A 625 9.92 -8.69 29.30
CA ARG A 625 11.08 -8.25 30.09
C ARG A 625 10.92 -6.84 30.68
N THR A 626 11.63 -6.59 31.79
CA THR A 626 12.27 -5.30 32.09
C THR A 626 13.60 -5.56 32.79
N SER A 627 14.72 -5.09 32.23
CA SER A 627 16.04 -5.22 32.86
C SER A 627 16.28 -4.09 33.86
N ALA A 628 16.66 -4.43 35.08
CA ALA A 628 17.18 -3.45 36.05
C ALA A 628 18.68 -3.24 35.77
N GLY A 629 18.99 -2.30 34.88
CA GLY A 629 20.36 -1.94 34.50
C GLY A 629 21.01 -2.90 33.48
N PRO A 630 22.19 -2.53 32.94
CA PRO A 630 22.91 -3.36 31.99
C PRO A 630 23.41 -4.63 32.69
N ALA A 631 22.87 -5.78 32.30
CA ALA A 631 23.38 -7.06 32.76
C ALA A 631 24.83 -7.24 32.27
N ASN A 632 25.79 -7.06 33.19
CA ASN A 632 27.16 -7.53 33.02
C ASN A 632 27.17 -9.07 33.05
N LEU A 633 26.70 -9.70 31.97
CA LEU A 633 27.04 -11.09 31.69
C LEU A 633 28.56 -11.15 31.55
N GLY A 634 29.22 -11.77 32.55
CA GLY A 634 30.68 -11.92 32.67
C GLY A 634 31.35 -12.79 31.61
N PHE A 635 30.80 -12.84 30.40
CA PHE A 635 31.38 -13.49 29.22
C PHE A 635 32.09 -12.47 28.34
N THR A 636 33.41 -12.38 28.53
CA THR A 636 34.39 -11.58 27.77
C THR A 636 34.65 -12.08 26.34
N ASN A 637 33.72 -12.83 25.74
CA ASN A 637 33.96 -13.55 24.48
C ASN A 637 33.55 -12.73 23.25
N SER A 638 34.53 -12.38 22.41
CA SER A 638 34.45 -11.44 21.28
C SER A 638 33.91 -12.04 19.97
N ARG A 639 33.07 -13.08 20.04
CA ARG A 639 32.60 -13.83 18.85
C ARG A 639 31.41 -13.16 18.16
N PHE A 640 31.35 -13.24 16.83
CA PHE A 640 30.33 -12.57 16.00
C PHE A 640 28.89 -12.93 16.38
N TYR A 641 28.58 -14.22 16.53
CA TYR A 641 27.24 -14.69 16.90
C TYR A 641 26.83 -14.24 18.32
N VAL A 642 27.78 -14.12 19.25
CA VAL A 642 27.53 -13.53 20.59
C VAL A 642 27.22 -12.04 20.49
N ARG A 643 27.86 -11.30 19.56
CA ARG A 643 27.51 -9.90 19.29
C ARG A 643 26.13 -9.76 18.65
N LEU A 644 25.78 -10.62 17.69
CA LEU A 644 24.46 -10.64 17.06
C LEU A 644 23.35 -10.90 18.08
N PHE A 645 23.53 -11.92 18.93
CA PHE A 645 22.63 -12.22 20.04
C PHE A 645 22.56 -11.06 21.06
N LYS A 646 23.69 -10.43 21.42
CA LYS A 646 23.70 -9.21 22.25
C LYS A 646 22.99 -8.02 21.60
N SER A 647 22.95 -7.94 20.26
CA SER A 647 22.21 -6.90 19.53
C SER A 647 20.70 -7.16 19.55
N PHE A 648 20.29 -8.41 19.29
CA PHE A 648 18.90 -8.86 19.46
C PHE A 648 18.39 -8.58 20.89
N MET A 649 19.19 -8.91 21.91
CA MET A 649 18.88 -8.66 23.32
C MET A 649 18.94 -7.17 23.75
N ARG A 650 19.44 -6.28 22.88
CA ARG A 650 19.46 -4.82 23.07
C ARG A 650 18.20 -4.12 22.54
N ASN A 651 17.62 -4.62 21.44
CA ASN A 651 16.35 -4.13 20.88
C ASN A 651 15.10 -4.54 21.72
N LEU A 652 15.32 -4.87 22.99
CA LEU A 652 14.33 -5.28 23.99
C LEU A 652 13.94 -4.15 24.97
N ASP A 653 14.68 -3.04 25.01
CA ASP A 653 14.37 -1.87 25.84
C ASP A 653 14.18 -0.62 24.97
N ASP A 654 13.06 0.10 25.13
CA ASP A 654 12.85 1.45 24.58
C ASP A 654 11.83 2.24 25.43
N PRO A 655 12.06 3.52 25.79
CA PRO A 655 11.17 4.27 26.67
C PRO A 655 10.40 5.42 26.00
N SER A 656 9.07 5.45 26.18
CA SER A 656 8.36 6.56 26.85
C SER A 656 6.84 6.41 26.70
N ILE A 657 6.10 6.73 27.76
CA ILE A 657 4.64 6.57 27.82
C ILE A 657 3.96 7.92 27.61
N ARG A 658 3.18 8.04 26.54
CA ARG A 658 2.09 9.03 26.43
C ARG A 658 0.87 8.52 27.19
N THR A 659 0.01 9.40 27.70
CA THR A 659 -1.12 9.07 28.62
C THR A 659 -2.15 8.03 28.13
N ARG A 660 -2.17 7.68 26.83
CA ARG A 660 -3.01 6.64 26.21
C ARG A 660 -2.28 5.31 25.91
N TYR A 661 -0.99 5.21 26.21
CA TYR A 661 -0.16 4.04 25.95
C TYR A 661 0.11 3.29 27.26
N HIS A 662 -0.21 2.02 27.31
CA HIS A 662 -0.09 1.19 28.51
C HIS A 662 0.92 0.07 28.26
N ARG A 663 2.14 0.24 28.79
CA ARG A 663 3.19 -0.79 28.72
C ARG A 663 3.15 -1.65 29.98
N LEU A 664 2.79 -2.93 29.83
CA LEU A 664 2.83 -3.93 30.89
C LEU A 664 4.07 -4.81 30.69
N ASN A 665 5.02 -4.68 31.62
CA ASN A 665 6.25 -5.47 31.68
C ASN A 665 6.32 -6.20 33.02
N VAL A 666 6.94 -7.37 33.03
CA VAL A 666 7.31 -8.06 34.27
C VAL A 666 8.79 -7.84 34.59
N ARG A 667 9.09 -7.65 35.87
CA ARG A 667 10.46 -7.60 36.40
C ARG A 667 10.80 -8.95 37.02
N PHE A 668 11.99 -9.46 36.71
CA PHE A 668 12.52 -10.66 37.35
C PHE A 668 13.33 -10.27 38.59
N THR A 669 13.13 -10.98 39.70
CA THR A 669 13.88 -10.76 40.95
C THR A 669 15.22 -11.51 41.01
N GLY A 670 15.50 -12.32 39.98
CA GLY A 670 16.73 -13.11 39.82
C GLY A 670 17.19 -13.10 38.35
N PRO A 671 18.08 -14.02 37.95
CA PRO A 671 18.54 -14.10 36.56
C PRO A 671 17.37 -14.34 35.59
N GLU A 672 17.43 -13.71 34.44
CA GLU A 672 16.40 -13.80 33.38
C GLU A 672 16.32 -15.23 32.84
N PRO A 673 15.14 -15.89 32.85
CA PRO A 673 14.98 -17.22 32.27
C PRO A 673 15.33 -17.24 30.77
N SER A 674 15.97 -18.33 30.32
CA SER A 674 16.38 -18.45 28.91
C SER A 674 15.17 -18.47 27.97
N LEU A 675 15.37 -18.00 26.74
CA LEU A 675 14.34 -17.90 25.71
C LEU A 675 13.78 -19.27 25.28
N ASP A 676 14.51 -20.34 25.55
CA ASP A 676 14.25 -21.74 25.20
C ASP A 676 13.96 -22.65 26.42
N ASP A 677 13.97 -22.13 27.66
CA ASP A 677 13.76 -22.98 28.84
C ASP A 677 12.28 -23.27 29.11
N ALA A 678 11.71 -24.22 28.37
CA ALA A 678 10.31 -24.61 28.48
C ALA A 678 9.91 -25.11 29.89
N LEU A 679 10.87 -25.56 30.71
CA LEU A 679 10.61 -25.99 32.09
C LEU A 679 10.25 -24.81 33.02
N GLN A 680 10.64 -23.59 32.65
CA GLN A 680 10.34 -22.37 33.42
C GLN A 680 8.92 -21.83 33.18
N ILE A 681 8.13 -22.40 32.26
CA ILE A 681 6.80 -21.88 31.91
C ILE A 681 5.83 -21.80 33.13
N PRO A 682 5.76 -22.79 34.05
CA PRO A 682 4.96 -22.67 35.26
C PRO A 682 5.37 -21.48 36.15
N ASP A 683 6.67 -21.27 36.34
CA ASP A 683 7.21 -20.16 37.13
C ASP A 683 6.95 -18.82 36.45
N LEU A 684 7.10 -18.73 35.13
CA LEU A 684 6.77 -17.55 34.33
C LEU A 684 5.29 -17.17 34.45
N LYS A 685 4.39 -18.15 34.53
CA LYS A 685 2.95 -17.92 34.78
C LYS A 685 2.69 -17.40 36.20
N ALA A 686 3.34 -17.99 37.21
CA ALA A 686 3.24 -17.52 38.60
C ALA A 686 3.83 -16.11 38.79
N ILE A 687 4.92 -15.79 38.07
CA ILE A 687 5.54 -14.46 38.01
C ILE A 687 4.58 -13.43 37.36
N ALA A 688 3.95 -13.78 36.23
CA ALA A 688 2.95 -12.92 35.59
C ALA A 688 1.71 -12.69 36.49
N GLN A 689 1.22 -13.74 37.16
CA GLN A 689 0.08 -13.65 38.09
C GLN A 689 0.41 -12.74 39.29
N ARG A 690 1.57 -12.90 39.95
CA ARG A 690 2.01 -12.00 41.01
C ARG A 690 2.15 -10.55 40.53
N LYS A 691 2.68 -10.33 39.33
CA LYS A 691 2.82 -8.98 38.78
C LYS A 691 1.46 -8.30 38.54
N ILE A 692 0.43 -9.05 38.15
CA ILE A 692 -0.95 -8.55 38.03
C ILE A 692 -1.51 -8.14 39.41
N GLU A 693 -1.17 -8.89 40.46
CA GLU A 693 -1.62 -8.63 41.83
C GLU A 693 -0.87 -7.47 42.51
N GLU A 694 0.42 -7.31 42.23
CA GLU A 694 1.27 -6.19 42.65
C GLU A 694 0.92 -4.89 41.91
N ASP A 695 0.63 -4.97 40.60
CA ASP A 695 0.37 -3.81 39.73
C ASP A 695 -1.11 -3.64 39.40
N LYS A 696 -1.97 -3.92 40.39
CA LYS A 696 -3.43 -3.70 40.29
C LYS A 696 -3.78 -2.30 39.80
N HIS A 697 -2.97 -1.28 40.14
CA HIS A 697 -3.22 0.08 39.63
C HIS A 697 -3.14 0.14 38.10
N THR A 698 -2.07 -0.36 37.48
CA THR A 698 -1.92 -0.28 36.02
C THR A 698 -2.92 -1.19 35.31
N ILE A 699 -3.23 -2.36 35.88
CA ILE A 699 -4.29 -3.24 35.36
C ILE A 699 -5.65 -2.55 35.39
N THR A 700 -6.04 -1.90 36.49
CA THR A 700 -7.27 -1.09 36.55
C THR A 700 -7.25 0.07 35.56
N LEU A 701 -6.12 0.77 35.39
CA LEU A 701 -6.02 1.83 34.38
C LEU A 701 -6.20 1.32 32.94
N VAL A 702 -5.75 0.10 32.64
CA VAL A 702 -5.97 -0.59 31.36
C VAL A 702 -7.44 -0.97 31.18
N THR A 703 -8.04 -1.61 32.19
CA THR A 703 -9.47 -1.97 32.17
C THR A 703 -10.36 -0.74 32.01
N ASP A 704 -10.06 0.36 32.73
CA ASP A 704 -10.73 1.65 32.58
C ASP A 704 -10.67 2.18 31.13
N ALA A 705 -9.52 2.04 30.46
CA ALA A 705 -9.35 2.50 29.08
C ALA A 705 -10.14 1.62 28.09
N ILE A 706 -10.15 0.30 28.31
CA ILE A 706 -10.94 -0.65 27.53
C ILE A 706 -12.44 -0.35 27.69
N LEU A 707 -12.93 -0.17 28.92
CA LEU A 707 -14.34 0.13 29.22
C LEU A 707 -14.77 1.49 28.63
N ALA A 708 -13.95 2.53 28.76
CA ALA A 708 -14.28 3.84 28.19
C ALA A 708 -14.33 3.82 26.65
N SER A 709 -13.44 3.06 26.00
CA SER A 709 -13.42 2.88 24.54
C SER A 709 -14.63 2.12 23.97
N MET A 710 -15.44 1.48 24.83
CA MET A 710 -16.69 0.86 24.39
C MET A 710 -17.73 1.89 23.96
N PHE A 711 -17.60 3.15 24.40
CA PHE A 711 -18.55 4.21 24.10
C PHE A 711 -17.96 5.18 23.08
N TYR A 712 -18.78 5.66 22.16
CA TYR A 712 -18.42 6.68 21.16
C TYR A 712 -19.65 7.55 20.84
N PHE A 713 -19.45 8.76 20.30
CA PHE A 713 -20.54 9.71 20.00
C PHE A 713 -20.66 9.98 18.50
N GLU A 714 -21.89 10.07 17.99
CA GLU A 714 -22.20 10.54 16.64
C GLU A 714 -23.28 11.63 16.70
N LEU A 715 -23.13 12.66 15.87
CA LEU A 715 -24.14 13.69 15.61
C LEU A 715 -25.30 13.11 14.80
N ASP A 716 -26.53 13.53 15.09
CA ASP A 716 -27.72 13.12 14.33
C ASP A 716 -27.86 13.90 13.00
N ALA A 717 -27.31 15.12 12.94
CA ALA A 717 -27.32 16.01 11.79
C ALA A 717 -26.16 17.03 11.86
N VAL A 718 -25.98 17.84 10.82
CA VAL A 718 -25.06 18.99 10.86
C VAL A 718 -25.52 19.95 11.98
N PRO A 719 -24.62 20.45 12.84
CA PRO A 719 -24.97 21.38 13.93
C PRO A 719 -25.72 22.63 13.43
N THR A 720 -26.74 23.05 14.18
CA THR A 720 -27.55 24.22 13.85
C THR A 720 -27.05 25.45 14.60
N VAL A 721 -26.94 26.60 13.93
CA VAL A 721 -26.62 27.86 14.60
C VAL A 721 -27.78 28.29 15.49
N ASP A 722 -27.50 28.51 16.78
CA ASP A 722 -28.41 29.06 17.77
C ASP A 722 -27.73 30.25 18.47
N GLY A 723 -28.20 31.46 18.16
CA GLY A 723 -27.55 32.72 18.54
C GLY A 723 -26.09 32.80 18.04
N ASN A 724 -25.16 32.93 18.98
CA ASN A 724 -23.71 32.96 18.72
C ASN A 724 -23.04 31.58 18.91
N SER A 725 -23.80 30.50 18.95
CA SER A 725 -23.30 29.14 19.23
C SER A 725 -23.84 28.11 18.24
N TYR A 726 -23.24 26.93 18.22
CA TYR A 726 -23.72 25.76 17.49
C TYR A 726 -24.40 24.80 18.46
N LEU A 727 -25.71 24.65 18.31
CA LEU A 727 -26.52 23.67 19.01
C LEU A 727 -26.32 22.30 18.36
N CYS A 728 -25.84 21.35 19.16
CA CYS A 728 -25.47 20.00 18.73
C CYS A 728 -26.42 18.95 19.32
N PHE A 729 -26.94 18.07 18.47
CA PHE A 729 -27.73 16.91 18.85
C PHE A 729 -27.07 15.62 18.34
N GLY A 730 -27.05 14.60 19.19
CA GLY A 730 -26.53 13.30 18.82
C GLY A 730 -26.67 12.26 19.92
N HIS A 731 -26.00 11.14 19.72
CA HIS A 731 -26.11 9.95 20.57
C HIS A 731 -24.77 9.34 20.89
N ILE A 732 -24.58 8.95 22.16
CA ILE A 732 -23.52 8.05 22.58
C ILE A 732 -24.02 6.61 22.40
N TYR A 733 -23.25 5.79 21.69
CA TYR A 733 -23.53 4.39 21.41
C TYR A 733 -22.49 3.47 22.06
N CYS A 734 -22.84 2.19 22.25
CA CYS A 734 -21.84 1.15 22.48
C CYS A 734 -21.32 0.57 21.15
N ARG A 735 -20.01 0.36 21.08
CA ARG A 735 -19.25 -0.14 19.92
C ARG A 735 -19.22 -1.67 19.80
N LEU A 736 -19.68 -2.40 20.83
CA LEU A 736 -19.61 -3.86 20.87
C LEU A 736 -20.99 -4.49 20.65
N ASP A 737 -21.04 -5.54 19.83
CA ASP A 737 -22.23 -6.38 19.62
C ASP A 737 -22.42 -7.32 20.83
N LEU A 738 -22.89 -6.75 21.94
CA LEU A 738 -23.05 -7.45 23.21
C LEU A 738 -24.30 -8.36 23.18
N PRO A 739 -24.20 -9.63 23.63
CA PRO A 739 -25.37 -10.49 23.80
C PRO A 739 -26.29 -9.97 24.91
N ALA A 740 -27.53 -10.45 24.98
CA ALA A 740 -28.52 -10.00 25.97
C ALA A 740 -28.00 -10.05 27.43
N GLU A 741 -27.25 -11.08 27.80
CA GLU A 741 -26.63 -11.18 29.13
C GLU A 741 -25.50 -10.16 29.34
N GLY A 742 -24.74 -9.87 28.29
CA GLY A 742 -23.72 -8.83 28.27
C GLY A 742 -24.30 -7.43 28.43
N LEU A 743 -25.40 -7.13 27.72
CA LEU A 743 -26.17 -5.89 27.88
C LEU A 743 -26.76 -5.80 29.29
N ARG A 744 -27.29 -6.89 29.84
CA ARG A 744 -27.80 -6.94 31.22
C ARG A 744 -26.71 -6.65 32.23
N TYR A 745 -25.52 -7.25 32.08
CA TYR A 745 -24.36 -6.95 32.91
C TYR A 745 -23.91 -5.49 32.77
N LEU A 746 -23.79 -4.96 31.55
CA LEU A 746 -23.42 -3.58 31.29
C LEU A 746 -24.40 -2.60 31.96
N TYR A 747 -25.71 -2.78 31.76
CA TYR A 747 -26.72 -1.94 32.41
C TYR A 747 -26.70 -2.07 33.93
N ASN A 748 -26.51 -3.27 34.48
CA ASN A 748 -26.33 -3.47 35.92
C ASN A 748 -25.13 -2.68 36.45
N GLN A 749 -23.96 -2.77 35.80
CA GLN A 749 -22.76 -2.04 36.19
C GLN A 749 -22.95 -0.52 36.12
N LEU A 750 -23.54 -0.01 35.02
CA LEU A 750 -23.80 1.42 34.87
C LEU A 750 -24.77 1.96 35.94
N VAL A 751 -25.78 1.18 36.34
CA VAL A 751 -26.70 1.54 37.44
C VAL A 751 -26.01 1.43 38.80
N SER A 752 -25.34 0.32 39.12
CA SER A 752 -24.75 0.07 40.44
C SER A 752 -23.58 0.99 40.77
N THR A 753 -22.87 1.49 39.76
CA THR A 753 -21.79 2.48 39.90
C THR A 753 -22.29 3.92 39.76
N SER A 754 -23.60 4.13 39.56
CA SER A 754 -24.21 5.43 39.25
C SER A 754 -23.50 6.16 38.10
N SER A 755 -23.16 5.45 37.02
CA SER A 755 -22.29 5.99 35.95
C SER A 755 -22.87 7.20 35.23
N TRP A 756 -22.00 8.17 34.93
CA TRP A 756 -22.32 9.35 34.11
C TRP A 756 -21.24 9.64 33.06
N PHE A 757 -21.67 10.20 31.94
CA PHE A 757 -20.79 10.90 31.02
C PHE A 757 -20.55 12.33 31.50
N LEU A 758 -19.40 12.91 31.15
CA LEU A 758 -19.08 14.32 31.32
C LEU A 758 -18.93 14.92 29.91
N ILE A 759 -19.85 15.82 29.56
CA ILE A 759 -20.02 16.44 28.24
C ILE A 759 -19.57 17.89 28.37
N GLN A 760 -18.36 18.23 27.92
CA GLN A 760 -17.70 19.52 28.23
C GLN A 760 -17.75 19.84 29.74
N GLY A 761 -17.59 18.81 30.59
CA GLY A 761 -17.68 18.92 32.06
C GLY A 761 -19.08 18.77 32.66
N ASN A 762 -20.16 18.82 31.87
CA ASN A 762 -21.53 18.67 32.36
C ASN A 762 -21.90 17.19 32.56
N PRO A 763 -22.38 16.77 33.75
CA PRO A 763 -22.70 15.37 34.02
C PRO A 763 -24.03 14.92 33.40
N VAL A 764 -23.99 13.85 32.61
CA VAL A 764 -25.16 13.20 31.98
C VAL A 764 -25.21 11.74 32.42
N VAL A 765 -26.17 11.38 33.27
CA VAL A 765 -26.35 10.00 33.76
C VAL A 765 -26.50 9.02 32.58
N CYS A 766 -25.76 7.91 32.62
CA CYS A 766 -25.74 6.91 31.54
C CYS A 766 -27.09 6.20 31.41
N VAL A 767 -27.64 5.74 32.54
CA VAL A 767 -28.91 5.01 32.63
C VAL A 767 -29.46 5.12 34.06
N GLN A 768 -30.78 5.26 34.22
CA GLN A 768 -31.42 5.37 35.54
C GLN A 768 -31.85 4.01 36.13
N SER A 769 -32.18 3.04 35.27
CA SER A 769 -32.57 1.69 35.66
C SER A 769 -32.40 0.72 34.48
N VAL A 770 -32.20 -0.56 34.77
CA VAL A 770 -32.00 -1.60 33.74
C VAL A 770 -33.25 -1.72 32.85
N PRO A 771 -33.15 -1.49 31.52
CA PRO A 771 -34.31 -1.58 30.65
C PRO A 771 -34.80 -3.02 30.50
N ARG A 772 -36.12 -3.25 30.68
CA ARG A 772 -36.72 -4.61 30.58
C ARG A 772 -36.47 -5.32 29.26
N GLY A 773 -36.39 -4.56 28.15
CA GLY A 773 -36.17 -5.10 26.81
C GLY A 773 -34.69 -5.24 26.41
N LEU A 774 -33.75 -4.86 27.27
CA LEU A 774 -32.29 -4.88 27.03
C LEU A 774 -31.91 -4.43 25.60
N PRO A 775 -32.31 -3.21 25.18
CA PRO A 775 -31.96 -2.69 23.87
C PRO A 775 -30.45 -2.43 23.78
N PRO A 776 -29.91 -2.22 22.56
CA PRO A 776 -28.56 -1.71 22.38
C PRO A 776 -28.36 -0.41 23.14
N PHE A 777 -27.17 -0.20 23.71
CA PHE A 777 -26.89 1.00 24.47
C PHE A 777 -26.87 2.24 23.56
N GLN A 778 -27.78 3.17 23.83
CA GLN A 778 -27.90 4.47 23.19
C GLN A 778 -28.27 5.52 24.24
N ARG A 779 -27.56 6.66 24.26
CA ARG A 779 -27.83 7.80 25.15
C ARG A 779 -27.81 9.10 24.37
N SER A 780 -28.96 9.76 24.25
CA SER A 780 -29.07 11.10 23.62
C SER A 780 -28.32 12.15 24.44
N VAL A 781 -27.61 13.04 23.74
CA VAL A 781 -26.84 14.16 24.30
C VAL A 781 -27.13 15.42 23.49
N THR A 782 -27.28 16.54 24.19
CA THR A 782 -27.40 17.88 23.61
C THR A 782 -26.37 18.78 24.28
N PHE A 783 -25.66 19.58 23.50
CA PHE A 783 -24.63 20.51 23.98
C PHE A 783 -24.46 21.69 23.01
N HIS A 784 -23.70 22.70 23.44
CA HIS A 784 -23.40 23.89 22.63
C HIS A 784 -21.88 24.07 22.53
N THR A 785 -21.44 24.67 21.44
CA THR A 785 -20.05 25.13 21.24
C THR A 785 -20.07 26.53 20.63
N GLU A 786 -19.09 27.37 20.94
CA GLU A 786 -18.97 28.70 20.34
C GLU A 786 -18.45 28.63 18.89
N SER A 787 -17.71 27.58 18.54
CA SER A 787 -17.13 27.40 17.20
C SER A 787 -17.10 25.95 16.75
N MET A 788 -17.17 25.72 15.43
CA MET A 788 -17.01 24.40 14.81
C MET A 788 -15.64 23.77 15.07
N ASP A 789 -14.62 24.61 15.30
CA ASP A 789 -13.24 24.17 15.59
C ASP A 789 -12.92 24.16 17.09
N GLU A 790 -13.91 24.39 17.96
CA GLU A 790 -13.76 24.23 19.41
C GLU A 790 -13.47 22.76 19.76
N VAL A 791 -12.57 22.53 20.72
CA VAL A 791 -12.21 21.19 21.18
C VAL A 791 -13.24 20.67 22.17
N VAL A 792 -14.12 19.80 21.68
CA VAL A 792 -15.16 19.11 22.45
C VAL A 792 -14.54 17.92 23.20
N THR A 793 -14.95 17.72 24.46
CA THR A 793 -14.46 16.63 25.33
C THR A 793 -15.61 15.83 25.92
N PHE A 794 -15.64 14.53 25.64
CA PHE A 794 -16.60 13.57 26.20
C PHE A 794 -15.83 12.52 26.99
N SER A 795 -16.24 12.27 28.23
CA SER A 795 -15.63 11.27 29.11
C SER A 795 -16.67 10.53 29.94
N ILE A 796 -16.31 9.41 30.56
CA ILE A 796 -17.15 8.58 31.44
C ILE A 796 -16.51 8.44 32.82
N ARG A 797 -17.35 8.30 33.85
CA ARG A 797 -16.96 7.96 35.23
C ARG A 797 -18.04 7.08 35.89
N GLY A 798 -17.63 6.26 36.86
CA GLY A 798 -18.50 5.33 37.60
C GLY A 798 -18.08 3.90 37.33
N ILE A 799 -18.39 3.39 36.14
CA ILE A 799 -17.91 2.09 35.61
C ILE A 799 -16.39 2.06 35.42
N THR A 800 -15.76 3.24 35.33
CA THR A 800 -14.31 3.42 35.37
C THR A 800 -13.86 4.05 36.71
N SER A 801 -12.72 3.60 37.22
CA SER A 801 -12.15 4.06 38.50
C SER A 801 -11.74 5.53 38.49
N LYS A 802 -11.32 6.04 37.33
CA LYS A 802 -11.03 7.46 37.06
C LYS A 802 -11.87 7.94 35.88
N THR A 803 -12.05 9.26 35.77
CA THR A 803 -12.61 9.86 34.55
C THR A 803 -11.76 9.49 33.33
N ARG A 804 -12.36 8.89 32.30
CA ARG A 804 -11.69 8.51 31.05
C ARG A 804 -12.43 9.06 29.85
N LEU A 805 -11.69 9.57 28.86
CA LEU A 805 -12.26 9.96 27.56
C LEU A 805 -12.93 8.75 26.90
N ILE A 806 -14.08 8.97 26.28
CA ILE A 806 -14.71 7.95 25.43
C ILE A 806 -14.01 7.89 24.07
N SER A 807 -14.30 6.85 23.29
CA SER A 807 -13.67 6.62 21.98
C SER A 807 -13.83 7.82 21.04
N GLY A 808 -12.73 8.26 20.43
CA GLY A 808 -12.68 9.38 19.48
C GLY A 808 -12.40 10.76 20.07
N PHE A 809 -12.40 10.93 21.39
CA PHE A 809 -12.24 12.24 22.04
C PHE A 809 -10.81 12.46 22.60
N PRO A 810 -10.33 13.72 22.71
CA PRO A 810 -10.97 14.97 22.29
C PRO A 810 -11.00 15.16 20.77
N THR A 811 -11.96 15.96 20.28
CA THR A 811 -12.18 16.20 18.83
C THR A 811 -12.83 17.57 18.60
N THR A 812 -13.07 17.98 17.36
CA THR A 812 -13.82 19.20 17.00
C THR A 812 -15.13 18.85 16.27
N LEU A 813 -16.09 19.78 16.21
CA LEU A 813 -17.32 19.55 15.42
C LEU A 813 -17.02 19.42 13.93
N THR A 814 -16.10 20.22 13.40
CA THR A 814 -15.59 20.10 12.02
C THR A 814 -15.15 18.67 11.73
N ARG A 815 -14.42 18.03 12.66
CA ARG A 815 -13.98 16.63 12.51
C ARG A 815 -15.14 15.64 12.61
N LEU A 816 -16.04 15.77 13.60
CA LEU A 816 -17.22 14.89 13.71
C LEU A 816 -18.09 14.92 12.44
N VAL A 817 -18.34 16.12 11.90
CA VAL A 817 -19.10 16.33 10.65
C VAL A 817 -18.40 15.70 9.44
N ASN A 818 -17.08 15.85 9.33
CA ASN A 818 -16.29 15.29 8.24
C ASN A 818 -16.16 13.76 8.32
N ASP A 819 -15.84 13.21 9.50
CA ASP A 819 -15.69 11.78 9.76
C ASP A 819 -17.00 11.03 9.47
N GLN A 820 -18.14 11.56 9.95
CA GLN A 820 -19.47 11.03 9.62
C GLN A 820 -19.89 11.31 8.17
N GLY A 821 -19.28 12.31 7.51
CA GLY A 821 -19.61 12.69 6.15
C GLY A 821 -20.98 13.38 6.01
N LEU A 822 -21.42 14.13 7.01
CA LEU A 822 -22.74 14.77 7.05
C LEU A 822 -22.90 15.87 5.97
N VAL A 823 -21.79 16.43 5.48
CA VAL A 823 -21.78 17.42 4.38
C VAL A 823 -21.31 16.75 3.08
N LYS A 824 -22.14 15.86 2.53
CA LYS A 824 -21.90 15.19 1.23
C LYS A 824 -23.11 15.40 0.30
N PRO A 825 -23.12 16.45 -0.54
CA PRO A 825 -24.29 16.83 -1.34
C PRO A 825 -24.72 15.79 -2.39
N PHE A 826 -23.85 14.82 -2.71
CA PHE A 826 -24.12 13.72 -3.63
C PHE A 826 -24.29 12.35 -2.93
N GLY A 827 -24.41 12.34 -1.59
CA GLY A 827 -24.53 11.11 -0.78
C GLY A 827 -23.18 10.46 -0.44
N THR A 828 -23.25 9.29 0.21
CA THR A 828 -22.07 8.51 0.63
C THR A 828 -21.70 7.41 -0.38
N LEU A 829 -20.46 6.92 -0.31
CA LEU A 829 -19.95 5.85 -1.18
C LEU A 829 -20.71 4.50 -1.06
N ASP A 830 -21.47 4.32 0.02
CA ASP A 830 -22.33 3.17 0.29
C ASP A 830 -23.82 3.42 -0.02
N HIS A 831 -24.14 4.46 -0.81
CA HIS A 831 -25.49 4.80 -1.30
C HIS A 831 -26.52 5.08 -0.17
N ALA A 832 -26.04 5.49 1.01
CA ALA A 832 -26.92 5.86 2.12
C ALA A 832 -27.50 7.27 1.90
N VAL A 833 -28.82 7.35 1.80
CA VAL A 833 -29.56 8.62 1.67
C VAL A 833 -30.09 9.10 3.04
N SER A 834 -30.29 8.18 3.98
CA SER A 834 -30.67 8.45 5.36
C SER A 834 -30.38 7.20 6.21
N GLU A 835 -29.89 7.38 7.44
CA GLU A 835 -29.62 6.26 8.34
C GLU A 835 -30.89 5.75 9.02
N LYS A 836 -31.11 4.43 9.00
CA LYS A 836 -32.20 3.83 9.76
C LYS A 836 -31.90 3.93 11.27
N PRO A 837 -32.80 4.52 12.10
CA PRO A 837 -32.57 4.66 13.53
C PRO A 837 -32.58 3.30 14.23
N LEU A 838 -31.79 3.18 15.30
CA LEU A 838 -31.88 2.08 16.26
C LEU A 838 -33.17 2.23 17.11
N PRO A 839 -33.72 1.13 17.67
CA PRO A 839 -34.90 1.20 18.53
C PRO A 839 -34.59 1.96 19.83
N ALA A 840 -35.18 3.15 19.97
CA ALA A 840 -34.92 4.06 21.08
C ALA A 840 -35.55 3.61 22.42
N ILE A 841 -34.92 3.99 23.53
CA ILE A 841 -35.46 3.81 24.88
C ILE A 841 -36.61 4.83 25.09
N PRO A 842 -37.83 4.41 25.49
CA PRO A 842 -38.91 5.34 25.74
C PRO A 842 -38.61 6.21 26.97
N ALA A 843 -38.58 7.53 26.78
CA ALA A 843 -38.58 8.48 27.89
C ALA A 843 -39.87 8.33 28.71
N LYS A 844 -39.77 8.41 30.05
CA LYS A 844 -40.95 8.56 30.90
C LYS A 844 -41.70 9.82 30.45
N ARG A 845 -43.00 9.70 30.17
CA ARG A 845 -43.88 10.86 29.95
C ARG A 845 -43.76 11.81 31.15
N PRO A 846 -43.56 13.12 30.93
CA PRO A 846 -43.76 14.11 31.99
C PRO A 846 -45.21 14.01 32.50
N SER A 847 -45.37 14.00 33.82
CA SER A 847 -46.67 14.17 34.46
C SER A 847 -47.18 15.59 34.21
N SER A 848 -48.31 15.72 33.54
CA SER A 848 -48.92 17.00 33.16
C SER A 848 -49.44 17.79 34.37
N PRO A 849 -49.12 19.08 34.50
CA PRO A 849 -49.93 20.05 35.25
C PRO A 849 -51.10 20.58 34.42
N GLN A 850 -52.12 21.04 35.13
CA GLN A 850 -53.47 21.39 34.68
C GLN A 850 -53.60 22.58 33.70
N SER A 851 -54.65 22.52 32.86
CA SER A 851 -55.53 23.61 32.36
C SER A 851 -54.97 25.02 32.11
N SER A 852 -55.20 25.64 30.95
CA SER A 852 -56.54 26.17 30.62
C SER A 852 -56.66 26.78 29.20
N GLN A 853 -57.86 26.60 28.61
CA GLN A 853 -58.62 27.36 27.60
C GLN A 853 -57.97 28.23 26.47
N LEU A 854 -58.72 28.23 25.34
CA LEU A 854 -58.80 29.18 24.20
C LEU A 854 -58.09 28.79 22.87
N VAL A 855 -58.68 28.91 21.67
CA VAL A 855 -60.09 28.75 21.23
C VAL A 855 -60.19 28.57 19.68
N HIS A 856 -61.15 27.75 19.23
CA HIS A 856 -61.78 27.60 17.88
C HIS A 856 -61.03 27.56 16.52
N HIS A 857 -61.45 26.56 15.71
CA HIS A 857 -61.71 26.57 14.24
C HIS A 857 -60.56 26.87 13.25
N SER A 858 -60.44 26.25 12.07
CA SER A 858 -61.12 25.12 11.39
C SER A 858 -60.14 24.51 10.35
N LYS A 859 -60.42 23.60 9.40
CA LYS A 859 -61.66 23.04 8.80
C LYS A 859 -61.38 21.60 8.31
N ARG A 860 -62.31 20.97 7.56
CA ARG A 860 -62.14 19.66 6.90
C ARG A 860 -61.75 19.81 5.43
N LEU A 861 -61.14 18.78 4.83
CA LEU A 861 -61.74 18.10 3.66
C LEU A 861 -61.20 16.67 3.45
N ARG A 862 -62.13 15.71 3.32
CA ARG A 862 -61.92 14.40 2.65
C ARG A 862 -61.81 14.66 1.13
N VAL A 863 -61.39 13.75 0.24
CA VAL A 863 -61.96 12.44 -0.09
C VAL A 863 -60.98 11.67 -0.98
N LYS A 864 -60.88 10.34 -0.80
CA LYS A 864 -60.72 9.39 -1.91
C LYS A 864 -61.44 8.07 -1.60
N THR A 865 -62.62 7.91 -2.19
CA THR A 865 -63.05 6.63 -2.79
C THR A 865 -62.13 6.33 -3.99
N GLY A 866 -61.92 5.09 -4.47
CA GLY A 866 -62.37 3.76 -4.03
C GLY A 866 -62.36 2.82 -5.25
N PHE A 867 -62.02 1.53 -5.08
CA PHE A 867 -62.00 0.44 -6.10
C PHE A 867 -61.04 0.67 -7.31
N PHE A 868 -60.28 -0.31 -7.80
CA PHE A 868 -60.11 -1.75 -7.50
C PHE A 868 -58.72 -2.06 -6.92
#